data_AF-A0A2W5Q1I6-F1
#
_entry.id   AF-A0A2W5Q1I6-F1
#
_cell.length_a   1.000
_cell.length_b   1.000
_cell.length_c   1.000
_cell.angle_alpha   90.00
_cell.angle_beta   90.00
_cell.angle_gamma   90.00
#
_symmetry.space_group_name_H-M   'P 1'
#
loop_
_entity.id
_entity.type
_entity.pdbx_description
1 polymer ?
#
loop_
_entity_poly.entity_id
_entity_poly.type
_entity_poly.pdbx_seq_one_letter_code
_entity_poly.pdbx_strand_id
1 'polypeptide(L)'
;MLEALHRACLRAGIATYYHDVWGRRVEVAPAQLAALLAEFGFGAHAPDDASAWEAELAAREAAQWRRALPTVHLVQAGEPLRLPLRLAADVSCADWSLTGEQGEIRRGSLAFEGMDERERREVDGQWIVERMAAIADGLPMGYHRLRIEGRPEEALVIAAPPRCYMPGQDDGGESEPRHWGIAVQLYGLRSNRQWGIGDFGDLAALAAPAARLGAQAIGLNPLHALFPHDPGKRSPYSPSSRLHLNLLYIDVEAVPGYRRSTAAQQRVASEEFQARLAALREATLVDHAGVAAAKLEVLALVHADFAAAAPAPGDPAQAEHEAFRAFVASRGQALQRHALFDALQTHFHARDPAAWGWPVWPEGFQSPDTPQVRAFASEHAGRVDFFAWLQWVADAQLQAAAARCRDEGLAIGLYLDQAVSVDRYGSDAWGARAVLATGASVGAPPDEFNPLGQDWGLPPLKPVALRETGYALFIDTLRSGMRGAGALRIDHVMGLTRLFCMAPGATPAEGAYVHYPAEEMLASDETRHLLQRFGLLSYRLLYFEREGAAFKAPQAYPREALAAVSTHDLATLQGWWSSTDLQERIRLGLFPREATALQQLADRAAERAQLMLALQQAGLLDAEAVARALGAGELDADATAAVHRYLARTPARLMMVQAEDLLGEREQANMPGTLDTHPNWRRRLSLSADRWSAQARVCAVAEAVAQERPARMDAAGAAPRTRIPRATYRLQFHEEFTFDDAIAVLPYLARLGISHVYCSPIQRARPGSRHGYDVVAHDEVNPELGGFEGFARFTRALQDQGMGQLLDLVPNHMGVLGADNPWWLDVLENGEDSAYARFFDIEWQPLDADLAGKVLLPVLGDSYGAVLDRGELKLALDDTRGALSIRYHEHRFPLAPASYAEVLRWAEGLVDDAQVQAAFASIGHAFAHLPSGDAAREVRAREQAMAHARLVELLDGQAAAAPALRAALDAWNRPRARDALHALLEAQHYRLAFWRVASDEINYRRFFDVNELAALRMELPEVFEATQGLALDLAARGWVDGLRIDHPDGMRDPAEYFERLQDGYARRVGRPRAGADAQGRPDRPLYVVAEKIAAGHEDVPESWAIHGTT
;
A
#
# COMPACT_ATOMS: atom_id res chain seq x y z
N MET A 1 -8.93 -51.63 13.52
CA MET A 1 -10.00 -50.88 12.82
C MET A 1 -10.82 -51.87 12.01
N LEU A 2 -12.15 -51.72 12.00
CA LEU A 2 -13.06 -52.54 11.20
C LEU A 2 -12.78 -52.35 9.69
N GLU A 3 -12.76 -53.44 8.92
CA GLU A 3 -12.44 -53.37 7.47
C GLU A 3 -13.46 -52.55 6.68
N ALA A 4 -14.76 -52.69 6.99
CA ALA A 4 -15.82 -51.91 6.36
C ALA A 4 -15.67 -50.40 6.62
N LEU A 5 -15.33 -50.00 7.85
CA LEU A 5 -15.03 -48.60 8.19
C LEU A 5 -13.80 -48.08 7.43
N HIS A 6 -12.73 -48.89 7.32
CA HIS A 6 -11.55 -48.50 6.56
C HIS A 6 -11.88 -48.25 5.08
N ARG A 7 -12.68 -49.12 4.45
CA ARG A 7 -13.15 -48.92 3.07
C ARG A 7 -14.05 -47.69 2.92
N ALA A 8 -14.90 -47.40 3.91
CA ALA A 8 -15.69 -46.17 3.94
C ALA A 8 -14.78 -44.93 3.97
N CYS A 9 -13.75 -44.92 4.82
CA CYS A 9 -12.74 -43.86 4.87
C CYS A 9 -12.03 -43.69 3.52
N LEU A 10 -11.54 -44.78 2.91
CA LEU A 10 -10.89 -44.73 1.59
C LEU A 10 -11.84 -44.16 0.52
N ARG A 11 -13.11 -44.55 0.54
CA ARG A 11 -14.12 -44.05 -0.40
C ARG A 11 -14.44 -42.57 -0.20
N ALA A 12 -14.37 -42.08 1.03
CA ALA A 12 -14.55 -40.67 1.39
C ALA A 12 -13.28 -39.82 1.19
N GLY A 13 -12.12 -40.44 0.95
CA GLY A 13 -10.83 -39.77 0.92
C GLY A 13 -10.29 -39.41 2.31
N ILE A 14 -10.76 -40.04 3.39
CA ILE A 14 -10.29 -39.77 4.76
C ILE A 14 -9.12 -40.72 5.09
N ALA A 15 -7.96 -40.14 5.38
CA ALA A 15 -6.78 -40.89 5.77
C ALA A 15 -6.95 -41.49 7.18
N THR A 16 -6.72 -42.79 7.32
CA THR A 16 -6.84 -43.47 8.62
C THR A 16 -5.58 -43.35 9.49
N TYR A 17 -4.49 -42.85 8.91
CA TYR A 17 -3.24 -42.53 9.59
C TYR A 17 -2.53 -41.39 8.85
N TYR A 18 -1.56 -40.75 9.52
CA TYR A 18 -0.65 -39.79 8.89
C TYR A 18 0.75 -39.87 9.51
N HIS A 19 1.73 -39.19 8.89
CA HIS A 19 3.05 -38.97 9.48
C HIS A 19 3.14 -37.53 9.99
N ASP A 20 3.55 -37.37 11.25
CA ASP A 20 3.83 -36.06 11.82
C ASP A 20 5.17 -35.48 11.30
N VAL A 21 5.50 -34.26 11.72
CA VAL A 21 6.73 -33.57 11.29
C VAL A 21 8.00 -34.30 11.73
N TRP A 22 7.93 -35.16 12.75
CA TRP A 22 9.04 -35.98 13.24
C TRP A 22 9.13 -37.35 12.57
N GLY A 23 8.29 -37.60 11.55
CA GLY A 23 8.25 -38.84 10.78
C GLY A 23 7.53 -39.99 11.48
N ARG A 24 6.94 -39.76 12.66
CA ARG A 24 6.19 -40.79 13.39
C ARG A 24 4.81 -40.98 12.77
N ARG A 25 4.43 -42.24 12.62
CA ARG A 25 3.08 -42.62 12.18
C ARG A 25 2.08 -42.46 13.33
N VAL A 26 1.01 -41.72 13.06
CA VAL A 26 -0.11 -41.48 13.98
C VAL A 26 -1.37 -42.13 13.39
N GLU A 27 -1.97 -43.06 14.13
CA GLU A 27 -3.24 -43.70 13.76
C GLU A 27 -4.42 -42.87 14.28
N VAL A 28 -5.44 -42.66 13.44
CA VAL A 28 -6.64 -41.90 13.82
C VAL A 28 -7.63 -42.83 14.53
N ALA A 29 -8.21 -42.36 15.64
CA ALA A 29 -9.17 -43.15 16.40
C ALA A 29 -10.44 -43.46 15.58
N PRO A 30 -10.97 -44.70 15.60
CA PRO A 30 -12.16 -45.09 14.82
C PRO A 30 -13.40 -44.20 15.07
N ALA A 31 -13.58 -43.71 16.29
CA ALA A 31 -14.67 -42.79 16.62
C ALA A 31 -14.56 -41.45 15.86
N GLN A 32 -13.35 -40.93 15.71
CA GLN A 32 -13.10 -39.68 14.97
C GLN A 32 -13.30 -39.89 13.46
N LEU A 33 -12.89 -41.05 12.94
CA LEU A 33 -13.13 -41.43 11.55
C LEU A 33 -14.62 -41.52 11.23
N ALA A 34 -15.41 -42.18 12.10
CA ALA A 34 -16.86 -42.26 11.93
C ALA A 34 -17.55 -40.89 12.02
N ALA A 35 -17.11 -40.03 12.94
CA ALA A 35 -17.63 -38.68 13.08
C ALA A 35 -17.32 -37.79 11.86
N LEU A 36 -16.10 -37.88 11.32
CA LEU A 36 -15.75 -37.21 10.06
C LEU A 36 -16.56 -37.78 8.89
N LEU A 37 -16.70 -39.09 8.77
CA LEU A 37 -17.51 -39.70 7.71
C LEU A 37 -18.94 -39.12 7.70
N ALA A 38 -19.58 -39.00 8.86
CA ALA A 38 -20.90 -38.39 8.99
C ALA A 38 -20.94 -36.94 8.45
N GLU A 39 -19.97 -36.11 8.85
CA GLU A 39 -19.86 -34.73 8.36
C GLU A 39 -19.64 -34.64 6.84
N PHE A 40 -18.88 -35.57 6.28
CA PHE A 40 -18.57 -35.66 4.85
C PHE A 40 -19.65 -36.41 4.04
N GLY A 41 -20.83 -36.59 4.62
CA GLY A 41 -22.04 -37.03 3.93
C GLY A 41 -22.30 -38.53 3.98
N PHE A 42 -21.57 -39.29 4.79
CA PHE A 42 -21.88 -40.68 5.10
C PHE A 42 -22.90 -40.79 6.25
N GLY A 43 -23.44 -42.00 6.48
CA GLY A 43 -24.36 -42.24 7.59
C GLY A 43 -23.66 -42.13 8.95
N ALA A 44 -24.41 -41.65 9.96
CA ALA A 44 -23.94 -41.61 11.35
C ALA A 44 -24.01 -43.02 11.97
N HIS A 45 -23.02 -43.85 11.64
CA HIS A 45 -22.92 -45.23 12.10
C HIS A 45 -21.91 -45.39 13.24
N ALA A 46 -22.13 -46.39 14.10
CA ALA A 46 -21.14 -46.73 15.13
C ALA A 46 -19.84 -47.26 14.47
N PRO A 47 -18.65 -46.96 15.01
CA PRO A 47 -17.38 -47.38 14.40
C PRO A 47 -17.21 -48.90 14.24
N ASP A 48 -17.94 -49.69 15.02
CA ASP A 48 -17.93 -51.15 15.07
C ASP A 48 -19.12 -51.82 14.36
N ASP A 49 -20.07 -51.06 13.80
CA ASP A 49 -21.24 -51.59 13.09
C ASP A 49 -20.92 -51.96 11.63
N ALA A 50 -20.36 -53.16 11.42
CA ALA A 50 -20.02 -53.65 10.08
C ALA A 50 -21.21 -53.71 9.13
N SER A 51 -22.40 -54.09 9.61
CA SER A 51 -23.56 -54.26 8.75
C SER A 51 -24.01 -52.93 8.17
N ALA A 52 -23.98 -51.86 8.98
CA ALA A 52 -24.36 -50.53 8.51
C ALA A 52 -23.36 -49.98 7.48
N TRP A 53 -22.05 -50.10 7.73
CA TRP A 53 -21.02 -49.66 6.79
C TRP A 53 -21.07 -50.42 5.46
N GLU A 54 -21.27 -51.73 5.49
CA GLU A 54 -21.41 -52.56 4.28
C GLU A 54 -22.65 -52.16 3.47
N ALA A 55 -23.80 -51.95 4.14
CA ALA A 55 -25.02 -51.52 3.48
C ALA A 55 -24.85 -50.14 2.81
N GLU A 56 -24.20 -49.18 3.47
CA GLU A 56 -23.93 -47.87 2.89
C GLU A 56 -22.96 -47.95 1.69
N LEU A 57 -21.87 -48.71 1.81
CA LEU A 57 -20.91 -48.92 0.72
C LEU A 57 -21.60 -49.52 -0.52
N ALA A 58 -22.40 -50.58 -0.33
CA ALA A 58 -23.16 -51.21 -1.40
C ALA A 58 -24.18 -50.25 -2.05
N ALA A 59 -24.88 -49.44 -1.24
CA ALA A 59 -25.85 -48.46 -1.75
C ALA A 59 -25.17 -47.38 -2.61
N ARG A 60 -24.02 -46.86 -2.18
CA ARG A 60 -23.24 -45.87 -2.93
C ARG A 60 -22.65 -46.43 -4.22
N GLU A 61 -22.19 -47.68 -4.18
CA GLU A 61 -21.69 -48.37 -5.35
C GLU A 61 -22.79 -48.59 -6.39
N ALA A 62 -23.96 -49.10 -5.97
CA ALA A 62 -25.12 -49.22 -6.84
C ALA A 62 -25.53 -47.85 -7.44
N ALA A 63 -25.55 -46.78 -6.64
CA ALA A 63 -25.84 -45.43 -7.13
C ALA A 63 -24.84 -44.94 -8.19
N GLN A 64 -23.54 -45.25 -8.03
CA GLN A 64 -22.52 -44.91 -9.02
C GLN A 64 -22.74 -45.66 -10.35
N TRP A 65 -23.15 -46.93 -10.29
CA TRP A 65 -23.37 -47.78 -11.46
C TRP A 65 -24.70 -47.51 -12.18
N ARG A 66 -25.68 -46.89 -11.51
CA ARG A 66 -26.93 -46.42 -12.15
C ARG A 66 -26.71 -45.23 -13.09
N ARG A 67 -25.65 -44.44 -12.88
CA ARG A 67 -25.36 -43.26 -13.70
C ARG A 67 -24.68 -43.66 -15.00
N ALA A 68 -25.21 -43.19 -16.12
CA ALA A 68 -24.61 -43.49 -17.41
C ALA A 68 -23.29 -42.74 -17.63
N LEU A 69 -23.24 -41.49 -17.20
CA LEU A 69 -22.07 -40.63 -17.31
C LEU A 69 -21.45 -40.34 -15.93
N PRO A 70 -20.12 -40.11 -15.86
CA PRO A 70 -19.51 -39.53 -14.68
C PRO A 70 -20.08 -38.14 -14.41
N THR A 71 -20.12 -37.72 -13.14
CA THR A 71 -20.60 -36.38 -12.75
C THR A 71 -19.77 -35.26 -13.38
N VAL A 72 -18.46 -35.43 -13.32
CA VAL A 72 -17.45 -34.50 -13.86
C VAL A 72 -16.40 -35.32 -14.58
N HIS A 73 -15.92 -34.83 -15.71
CA HIS A 73 -14.84 -35.40 -16.48
C HIS A 73 -13.89 -34.29 -16.92
N LEU A 74 -12.59 -34.44 -16.62
CA LEU A 74 -11.56 -33.50 -17.01
C LEU A 74 -10.86 -34.00 -18.28
N VAL A 75 -10.62 -33.08 -19.21
CA VAL A 75 -9.79 -33.29 -20.40
C VAL A 75 -8.85 -32.10 -20.58
N GLN A 76 -7.68 -32.32 -21.17
CA GLN A 76 -6.82 -31.21 -21.57
C GLN A 76 -7.42 -30.51 -22.80
N ALA A 77 -7.43 -29.19 -22.82
CA ALA A 77 -7.93 -28.41 -23.96
C ALA A 77 -7.20 -28.82 -25.26
N GLY A 78 -7.98 -29.04 -26.33
CA GLY A 78 -7.49 -29.50 -27.63
C GLY A 78 -7.33 -31.02 -27.78
N GLU A 79 -7.33 -31.80 -26.68
CA GLU A 79 -7.22 -33.27 -26.75
C GLU A 79 -8.59 -33.95 -26.98
N PRO A 80 -8.62 -35.16 -27.58
CA PRO A 80 -9.85 -35.91 -27.79
C PRO A 80 -10.59 -36.24 -26.50
N LEU A 81 -11.89 -35.95 -26.46
CA LEU A 81 -12.78 -36.29 -25.35
C LEU A 81 -13.10 -37.80 -25.37
N ARG A 82 -12.51 -38.53 -24.42
CA ARG A 82 -12.76 -39.96 -24.18
C ARG A 82 -13.15 -40.19 -22.72
N LEU A 83 -14.34 -40.74 -22.47
CA LEU A 83 -14.86 -40.91 -21.11
C LEU A 83 -15.57 -42.25 -20.90
N PRO A 84 -15.62 -42.75 -19.64
CA PRO A 84 -16.34 -43.97 -19.31
C PRO A 84 -17.86 -43.76 -19.41
N LEU A 85 -18.53 -44.65 -20.14
CA LEU A 85 -19.98 -44.67 -20.35
C LEU A 85 -20.54 -45.99 -19.85
N ARG A 86 -21.51 -45.93 -18.92
CA ARG A 86 -22.16 -47.09 -18.31
C ARG A 86 -23.57 -47.24 -18.83
N LEU A 87 -23.84 -48.29 -19.59
CA LEU A 87 -25.18 -48.54 -20.11
C LEU A 87 -25.52 -50.01 -19.96
N ALA A 88 -26.80 -50.33 -20.06
CA ALA A 88 -27.21 -51.72 -20.00
C ALA A 88 -26.61 -52.54 -21.14
N ALA A 89 -26.29 -53.80 -20.87
CA ALA A 89 -25.57 -54.68 -21.77
C ALA A 89 -26.31 -54.92 -23.11
N ASP A 90 -27.64 -54.78 -23.11
CA ASP A 90 -28.53 -54.94 -24.25
C ASP A 90 -28.64 -53.68 -25.14
N VAL A 91 -28.07 -52.55 -24.72
CA VAL A 91 -28.02 -51.33 -25.53
C VAL A 91 -26.93 -51.46 -26.60
N SER A 92 -27.31 -51.32 -27.88
CA SER A 92 -26.39 -51.40 -29.03
C SER A 92 -25.84 -50.06 -29.52
N CYS A 93 -26.56 -48.96 -29.25
CA CYS A 93 -26.15 -47.61 -29.59
C CYS A 93 -26.70 -46.57 -28.61
N ALA A 94 -26.11 -45.37 -28.58
CA ALA A 94 -26.61 -44.24 -27.82
C ALA A 94 -26.35 -42.91 -28.55
N ASP A 95 -27.36 -42.05 -28.59
CA ASP A 95 -27.22 -40.67 -29.07
C ASP A 95 -26.73 -39.75 -27.94
N TRP A 96 -25.94 -38.75 -28.29
CA TRP A 96 -25.40 -37.78 -27.36
C TRP A 96 -25.51 -36.35 -27.86
N SER A 97 -25.56 -35.41 -26.91
CA SER A 97 -25.45 -33.98 -27.17
C SER A 97 -24.42 -33.34 -26.24
N LEU A 98 -23.55 -32.51 -26.81
CA LEU A 98 -22.53 -31.75 -26.10
C LEU A 98 -22.79 -30.26 -26.31
N THR A 99 -23.10 -29.55 -25.23
CA THR A 99 -23.27 -28.10 -25.22
C THR A 99 -21.98 -27.46 -24.71
N GLY A 100 -21.35 -26.62 -25.53
CA GLY A 100 -20.17 -25.88 -25.13
C GLY A 100 -20.49 -24.65 -24.29
N GLU A 101 -19.45 -24.04 -23.70
CA GLU A 101 -19.60 -22.92 -22.76
C GLU A 101 -20.29 -21.69 -23.41
N GLN A 102 -20.10 -21.48 -24.71
CA GLN A 102 -20.72 -20.37 -25.46
C GLN A 102 -22.11 -20.73 -26.01
N GLY A 103 -22.62 -21.92 -25.70
CA GLY A 103 -23.94 -22.40 -26.09
C GLY A 103 -23.99 -23.14 -27.43
N GLU A 104 -22.85 -23.40 -28.07
CA GLU A 104 -22.79 -24.23 -29.27
C GLU A 104 -23.16 -25.68 -28.94
N ILE A 105 -23.93 -26.34 -29.81
CA ILE A 105 -24.39 -27.72 -29.57
C ILE A 105 -23.88 -28.65 -30.66
N ARG A 106 -23.13 -29.68 -30.25
CA ARG A 106 -22.72 -30.82 -31.10
C ARG A 106 -23.56 -32.04 -30.75
N ARG A 107 -23.87 -32.85 -31.75
CA ARG A 107 -24.63 -34.11 -31.57
C ARG A 107 -23.96 -35.23 -32.35
N GLY A 108 -24.12 -36.44 -31.87
CA GLY A 108 -23.67 -37.64 -32.56
C GLY A 108 -24.27 -38.90 -31.97
N SER A 109 -23.89 -40.04 -32.54
CA SER A 109 -24.34 -41.37 -32.13
C SER A 109 -23.13 -42.27 -31.93
N LEU A 110 -23.18 -43.11 -30.90
CA LEU A 110 -22.18 -44.13 -30.60
C LEU A 110 -22.77 -45.50 -30.94
N ALA A 111 -22.06 -46.30 -31.74
CA ALA A 111 -22.33 -47.73 -31.89
C ALA A 111 -21.41 -48.50 -30.96
N PHE A 112 -21.95 -49.41 -30.16
CA PHE A 112 -21.17 -50.18 -29.17
C PHE A 112 -20.62 -51.51 -29.71
N GLU A 113 -20.96 -51.85 -30.95
CA GLU A 113 -20.41 -53.02 -31.64
C GLU A 113 -18.88 -52.88 -31.77
N GLY A 114 -18.14 -53.88 -31.29
CA GLY A 114 -16.68 -53.90 -31.34
C GLY A 114 -15.97 -53.03 -30.30
N MET A 115 -16.68 -52.39 -29.35
CA MET A 115 -16.06 -51.70 -28.22
C MET A 115 -15.76 -52.67 -27.06
N ASP A 116 -14.56 -52.58 -26.50
CA ASP A 116 -14.17 -53.40 -25.35
C ASP A 116 -14.99 -53.06 -24.09
N GLU A 117 -15.51 -54.08 -23.42
CA GLU A 117 -16.11 -53.98 -22.09
C GLU A 117 -14.99 -53.87 -21.05
N ARG A 118 -14.94 -52.77 -20.31
CA ARG A 118 -13.94 -52.59 -19.24
C ARG A 118 -14.34 -53.29 -17.96
N GLU A 119 -15.61 -53.14 -17.59
CA GLU A 119 -16.18 -53.72 -16.38
C GLU A 119 -17.68 -53.97 -16.58
N ARG A 120 -18.22 -54.98 -15.91
CA ARG A 120 -19.64 -55.36 -15.96
C ARG A 120 -20.14 -55.69 -14.57
N ARG A 121 -21.33 -55.19 -14.20
CA ARG A 121 -21.97 -55.49 -12.92
C ARG A 121 -23.48 -55.61 -13.03
N GLU A 122 -24.07 -56.37 -12.12
CA GLU A 122 -25.53 -56.47 -11.98
C GLU A 122 -26.03 -55.38 -11.01
N VAL A 123 -26.96 -54.55 -11.47
CA VAL A 123 -27.60 -53.50 -10.69
C VAL A 123 -29.10 -53.55 -10.96
N ASP A 124 -29.92 -53.63 -9.90
CA ASP A 124 -31.37 -53.70 -9.99
C ASP A 124 -31.89 -54.82 -10.92
N GLY A 125 -31.17 -55.95 -11.01
CA GLY A 125 -31.51 -57.09 -11.86
C GLY A 125 -31.16 -56.95 -13.35
N GLN A 126 -30.41 -55.90 -13.72
CA GLN A 126 -29.92 -55.66 -15.07
C GLN A 126 -28.39 -55.62 -15.10
N TRP A 127 -27.79 -56.20 -16.14
CA TRP A 127 -26.35 -56.09 -16.38
C TRP A 127 -26.00 -54.73 -16.97
N ILE A 128 -25.22 -53.94 -16.26
CA ILE A 128 -24.64 -52.67 -16.72
C ILE A 128 -23.18 -52.90 -17.10
N VAL A 129 -22.76 -52.31 -18.23
CA VAL A 129 -21.42 -52.44 -18.80
C VAL A 129 -20.80 -51.06 -18.94
N GLU A 130 -19.56 -50.91 -18.48
CA GLU A 130 -18.73 -49.72 -18.70
C GLU A 130 -17.88 -49.89 -19.98
N ARG A 131 -17.95 -48.88 -20.87
CA ARG A 131 -17.16 -48.78 -22.09
C ARG A 131 -16.46 -47.42 -22.15
N MET A 132 -15.34 -47.32 -22.86
CA MET A 132 -14.67 -46.03 -23.10
C MET A 132 -15.17 -45.41 -24.41
N ALA A 133 -15.99 -44.37 -24.31
CA ALA A 133 -16.60 -43.71 -25.46
C ALA A 133 -15.77 -42.50 -25.94
N ALA A 134 -15.52 -42.42 -27.25
CA ALA A 134 -14.92 -41.23 -27.88
C ALA A 134 -16.05 -40.31 -28.40
N ILE A 135 -16.12 -39.09 -27.86
CA ILE A 135 -17.23 -38.16 -28.13
C ILE A 135 -16.85 -37.07 -29.12
N ALA A 136 -15.66 -36.50 -28.98
CA ALA A 136 -15.18 -35.40 -29.83
C ALA A 136 -13.66 -35.46 -29.99
N ASP A 137 -13.14 -34.99 -31.12
CA ASP A 137 -11.69 -34.98 -31.42
C ASP A 137 -10.91 -33.88 -30.68
N GLY A 138 -11.61 -32.93 -30.06
CA GLY A 138 -11.01 -31.84 -29.29
C GLY A 138 -12.04 -30.82 -28.82
N LEU A 139 -11.81 -30.25 -27.64
CA LEU A 139 -12.63 -29.18 -27.05
C LEU A 139 -11.81 -27.92 -26.77
N PRO A 140 -12.36 -26.72 -27.03
CA PRO A 140 -11.73 -25.50 -26.56
C PRO A 140 -11.73 -25.46 -25.03
N MET A 141 -10.79 -24.71 -24.44
CA MET A 141 -10.74 -24.49 -22.99
C MET A 141 -12.07 -23.94 -22.50
N GLY A 142 -12.62 -24.53 -21.42
CA GLY A 142 -13.90 -24.09 -20.85
C GLY A 142 -14.72 -25.19 -20.17
N TYR A 143 -15.95 -24.84 -19.81
CA TYR A 143 -16.92 -25.70 -19.12
C TYR A 143 -18.04 -26.15 -20.07
N HIS A 144 -18.04 -27.43 -20.42
CA HIS A 144 -18.97 -28.03 -21.38
C HIS A 144 -19.93 -29.00 -20.68
N ARG A 145 -21.09 -29.27 -21.28
CA ARG A 145 -22.13 -30.16 -20.73
C ARG A 145 -22.48 -31.28 -21.70
N LEU A 146 -22.25 -32.52 -21.30
CA LEU A 146 -22.55 -33.72 -22.09
C LEU A 146 -23.80 -34.43 -21.57
N ARG A 147 -24.68 -34.83 -22.47
CA ARG A 147 -25.86 -35.66 -22.19
C ARG A 147 -25.90 -36.87 -23.12
N ILE A 148 -26.46 -37.96 -22.60
CA ILE A 148 -26.92 -39.09 -23.40
C ILE A 148 -28.43 -38.95 -23.57
N GLU A 149 -28.91 -38.98 -24.80
CA GLU A 149 -30.33 -38.79 -25.08
C GLU A 149 -31.16 -39.93 -24.44
N GLY A 150 -32.32 -39.56 -23.87
CA GLY A 150 -33.15 -40.49 -23.11
C GLY A 150 -32.66 -40.80 -21.69
N ARG A 151 -31.56 -40.16 -21.23
CA ARG A 151 -31.11 -40.22 -19.83
C ARG A 151 -31.29 -38.85 -19.16
N PRO A 152 -31.63 -38.82 -17.86
CA PRO A 152 -31.81 -37.57 -17.13
C PRO A 152 -30.49 -36.93 -16.70
N GLU A 153 -29.39 -37.69 -16.72
CA GLU A 153 -28.10 -37.23 -16.24
C GLU A 153 -27.37 -36.33 -17.24
N GLU A 154 -26.60 -35.38 -16.71
CA GLU A 154 -25.65 -34.56 -17.44
C GLU A 154 -24.28 -34.67 -16.78
N ALA A 155 -23.22 -34.67 -17.59
CA ALA A 155 -21.84 -34.59 -17.14
C ALA A 155 -21.26 -33.21 -17.42
N LEU A 156 -20.58 -32.63 -16.43
CA LEU A 156 -19.72 -31.47 -16.64
C LEU A 156 -18.39 -31.96 -17.24
N VAL A 157 -18.06 -31.51 -18.43
CA VAL A 157 -16.76 -31.75 -19.06
C VAL A 157 -15.93 -30.48 -18.95
N ILE A 158 -14.83 -30.55 -18.20
CA ILE A 158 -13.91 -29.43 -18.01
C ILE A 158 -12.75 -29.62 -18.99
N ALA A 159 -12.58 -28.70 -19.93
CA ALA A 159 -11.43 -28.66 -20.81
C ALA A 159 -10.42 -27.62 -20.26
N ALA A 160 -9.36 -28.08 -19.61
CA ALA A 160 -8.41 -27.22 -18.90
C ALA A 160 -7.09 -27.03 -19.67
N PRO A 161 -6.41 -25.88 -19.54
CA PRO A 161 -5.08 -25.69 -20.11
C PRO A 161 -4.04 -26.54 -19.34
N PRO A 162 -2.89 -26.88 -19.96
CA PRO A 162 -1.86 -27.68 -19.29
C PRO A 162 -1.10 -26.92 -18.19
N ARG A 163 -1.15 -25.58 -18.18
CA ARG A 163 -0.46 -24.72 -17.21
C ARG A 163 -1.29 -23.46 -16.89
N CYS A 164 -1.06 -22.90 -15.71
CA CYS A 164 -1.55 -21.58 -15.32
C CYS A 164 -0.89 -20.47 -16.15
N TYR A 165 -1.56 -19.33 -16.22
CA TYR A 165 -1.03 -18.12 -16.84
C TYR A 165 0.24 -17.62 -16.12
N MET A 166 1.22 -17.15 -16.91
CA MET A 166 2.42 -16.46 -16.42
C MET A 166 2.66 -15.18 -17.22
N PRO A 167 2.92 -14.04 -16.56
CA PRO A 167 3.26 -12.80 -17.25
C PRO A 167 4.50 -12.95 -18.16
N GLY A 168 4.42 -12.43 -19.40
CA GLY A 168 5.55 -12.34 -20.33
C GLY A 168 5.94 -13.64 -21.06
N GLN A 169 5.13 -14.71 -21.00
CA GLN A 169 5.41 -15.96 -21.73
C GLN A 169 5.18 -15.86 -23.25
N ASP A 170 4.41 -14.88 -23.73
CA ASP A 170 4.04 -14.77 -25.15
C ASP A 170 5.03 -13.93 -26.00
N ASP A 171 6.08 -13.33 -25.39
CA ASP A 171 6.92 -12.31 -26.05
C ASP A 171 8.14 -12.84 -26.83
N GLY A 172 8.35 -14.16 -26.91
CA GLY A 172 9.39 -14.76 -27.77
C GLY A 172 10.85 -14.32 -27.49
N GLY A 173 11.13 -13.60 -26.40
CA GLY A 173 12.46 -13.10 -26.04
C GLY A 173 13.33 -14.11 -25.28
N GLU A 174 14.64 -14.09 -25.49
CA GLU A 174 15.63 -15.05 -24.95
C GLU A 174 15.84 -14.98 -23.42
N SER A 175 15.20 -14.04 -22.71
CA SER A 175 15.25 -13.92 -21.25
C SER A 175 13.87 -13.50 -20.72
N GLU A 176 13.23 -14.38 -19.94
CA GLU A 176 11.95 -14.08 -19.27
C GLU A 176 12.17 -13.17 -18.04
N PRO A 177 11.30 -12.17 -17.81
CA PRO A 177 11.52 -11.13 -16.81
C PRO A 177 11.35 -11.65 -15.36
N ARG A 178 12.16 -11.10 -14.43
CA ARG A 178 12.01 -11.28 -12.97
C ARG A 178 11.38 -10.03 -12.39
N HIS A 179 10.20 -10.16 -11.82
CA HIS A 179 9.45 -9.04 -11.25
C HIS A 179 9.69 -8.93 -9.74
N TRP A 180 9.40 -7.75 -9.20
CA TRP A 180 9.25 -7.56 -7.76
C TRP A 180 8.05 -6.66 -7.46
N GLY A 181 7.53 -6.71 -6.24
CA GLY A 181 6.39 -5.91 -5.82
C GLY A 181 6.42 -5.58 -4.33
N ILE A 182 5.47 -4.76 -3.89
CA ILE A 182 5.30 -4.36 -2.48
C ILE A 182 4.11 -5.11 -1.90
N ALA A 183 4.29 -5.82 -0.79
CA ALA A 183 3.20 -6.44 -0.04
C ALA A 183 2.73 -5.50 1.08
N VAL A 184 1.43 -5.25 1.15
CA VAL A 184 0.79 -4.31 2.07
C VAL A 184 -0.40 -4.99 2.73
N GLN A 185 -0.53 -4.82 4.05
CA GLN A 185 -1.79 -5.06 4.74
C GLN A 185 -2.68 -3.82 4.53
N LEU A 186 -3.67 -3.90 3.65
CA LEU A 186 -4.45 -2.74 3.19
C LEU A 186 -5.07 -1.97 4.35
N TYR A 187 -5.60 -2.68 5.35
CA TYR A 187 -6.20 -2.06 6.54
C TYR A 187 -5.21 -1.18 7.31
N GLY A 188 -3.91 -1.48 7.24
CA GLY A 188 -2.85 -0.78 7.94
C GLY A 188 -2.30 0.44 7.19
N LEU A 189 -2.69 0.64 5.93
CA LEU A 189 -2.20 1.75 5.11
C LEU A 189 -2.68 3.10 5.68
N ARG A 190 -1.82 4.12 5.62
CA ARG A 190 -2.16 5.48 6.04
C ARG A 190 -2.19 6.43 4.85
N SER A 191 -3.14 7.36 4.90
CA SER A 191 -3.21 8.53 4.03
C SER A 191 -3.90 9.69 4.77
N ASN A 192 -3.86 10.87 4.18
CA ASN A 192 -4.54 12.07 4.69
C ASN A 192 -6.07 12.02 4.50
N ARG A 193 -6.59 11.06 3.70
CA ARG A 193 -8.00 10.99 3.30
C ARG A 193 -8.75 9.80 3.89
N GLN A 194 -8.07 8.74 4.31
CA GLN A 194 -8.72 7.54 4.81
C GLN A 194 -9.43 7.71 6.14
N TRP A 195 -10.51 6.98 6.36
CA TRP A 195 -11.34 7.08 7.57
C TRP A 195 -10.89 6.07 8.64
N GLY A 196 -9.62 6.16 9.08
CA GLY A 196 -9.04 5.34 10.17
C GLY A 196 -8.66 3.90 9.81
N ILE A 197 -8.97 3.46 8.59
CA ILE A 197 -8.50 2.22 7.96
C ILE A 197 -8.06 2.52 6.53
N GLY A 198 -6.98 1.91 6.05
CA GLY A 198 -6.63 2.01 4.63
C GLY A 198 -7.69 1.36 3.75
N ASP A 199 -8.04 2.00 2.64
CA ASP A 199 -9.19 1.63 1.79
C ASP A 199 -8.86 1.61 0.29
N PHE A 200 -9.85 1.33 -0.58
CA PHE A 200 -9.61 1.21 -2.02
C PHE A 200 -9.17 2.51 -2.69
N GLY A 201 -9.51 3.68 -2.11
CA GLY A 201 -8.99 4.96 -2.55
C GLY A 201 -7.48 5.05 -2.31
N ASP A 202 -7.04 4.61 -1.14
CA ASP A 202 -5.60 4.54 -0.81
C ASP A 202 -4.86 3.51 -1.66
N LEU A 203 -5.48 2.36 -1.92
CA LEU A 203 -4.92 1.34 -2.80
C LEU A 203 -4.67 1.89 -4.21
N ALA A 204 -5.64 2.62 -4.76
CA ALA A 204 -5.48 3.28 -6.06
C ALA A 204 -4.38 4.34 -6.01
N ALA A 205 -4.29 5.11 -4.92
CA ALA A 205 -3.27 6.13 -4.73
C ALA A 205 -1.85 5.56 -4.58
N LEU A 206 -1.71 4.33 -4.05
CA LEU A 206 -0.42 3.64 -3.86
C LEU A 206 0.23 3.20 -5.18
N ALA A 207 -0.56 3.01 -6.26
CA ALA A 207 -0.05 2.55 -7.56
C ALA A 207 1.09 3.42 -8.10
N ALA A 208 0.93 4.75 -8.08
CA ALA A 208 1.94 5.66 -8.64
C ALA A 208 3.25 5.69 -7.81
N PRO A 209 3.23 5.82 -6.47
CA PRO A 209 4.43 5.62 -5.65
C PRO A 209 5.10 4.26 -5.86
N ALA A 210 4.34 3.17 -5.95
CA ALA A 210 4.89 1.84 -6.18
C ALA A 210 5.59 1.74 -7.55
N ALA A 211 4.98 2.27 -8.61
CA ALA A 211 5.57 2.32 -9.94
C ALA A 211 6.89 3.11 -9.96
N ARG A 212 6.94 4.27 -9.29
CA ARG A 212 8.17 5.09 -9.18
C ARG A 212 9.32 4.37 -8.48
N LEU A 213 9.03 3.51 -7.51
CA LEU A 213 10.04 2.69 -6.86
C LEU A 213 10.55 1.56 -7.78
N GLY A 214 9.84 1.25 -8.87
CA GLY A 214 10.13 0.16 -9.80
C GLY A 214 9.34 -1.13 -9.52
N ALA A 215 8.38 -1.10 -8.59
CA ALA A 215 7.53 -2.24 -8.28
C ALA A 215 6.59 -2.56 -9.46
N GLN A 216 6.35 -3.84 -9.68
CA GLN A 216 5.52 -4.37 -10.76
C GLN A 216 4.24 -5.04 -10.24
N ALA A 217 4.12 -5.18 -8.90
CA ALA A 217 2.96 -5.74 -8.23
C ALA A 217 2.70 -5.03 -6.89
N ILE A 218 1.42 -4.96 -6.49
CA ILE A 218 1.00 -4.63 -5.12
C ILE A 218 0.27 -5.84 -4.55
N GLY A 219 0.87 -6.47 -3.54
CA GLY A 219 0.32 -7.60 -2.80
C GLY A 219 -0.56 -7.18 -1.66
N LEU A 220 -1.71 -7.83 -1.48
CA LEU A 220 -2.70 -7.48 -0.46
C LEU A 220 -3.02 -8.66 0.45
N ASN A 221 -3.50 -8.35 1.66
CA ASN A 221 -4.23 -9.31 2.46
C ASN A 221 -5.54 -9.73 1.78
N PRO A 222 -6.18 -10.83 2.23
CA PRO A 222 -7.48 -11.20 1.71
C PRO A 222 -8.51 -10.08 1.87
N LEU A 223 -9.27 -9.78 0.81
CA LEU A 223 -10.23 -8.66 0.77
C LEU A 223 -11.68 -9.14 0.99
N HIS A 224 -11.85 -10.37 1.46
CA HIS A 224 -13.12 -11.08 1.61
C HIS A 224 -14.09 -10.38 2.55
N ALA A 225 -15.39 -10.52 2.28
CA ALA A 225 -16.45 -9.98 3.13
C ALA A 225 -16.36 -10.54 4.55
N LEU A 226 -16.30 -9.63 5.53
CA LEU A 226 -16.35 -9.96 6.96
C LEU A 226 -17.78 -9.78 7.49
N PHE A 227 -17.94 -9.32 8.73
CA PHE A 227 -19.23 -9.25 9.41
C PHE A 227 -19.60 -7.80 9.74
N PRO A 228 -20.51 -7.16 8.99
CA PRO A 228 -20.90 -5.77 9.25
C PRO A 228 -21.55 -5.55 10.62
N HIS A 229 -22.22 -6.57 11.15
CA HIS A 229 -22.84 -6.54 12.47
C HIS A 229 -21.83 -6.68 13.62
N ASP A 230 -20.67 -7.28 13.37
CA ASP A 230 -19.60 -7.50 14.35
C ASP A 230 -18.24 -7.17 13.70
N PRO A 231 -17.89 -5.87 13.59
CA PRO A 231 -16.62 -5.43 13.04
C PRO A 231 -15.40 -5.89 13.87
N GLY A 232 -15.61 -6.43 15.07
CA GLY A 232 -14.55 -7.03 15.90
C GLY A 232 -13.94 -8.28 15.26
N LYS A 233 -14.73 -9.02 14.47
CA LYS A 233 -14.28 -10.14 13.62
C LYS A 233 -13.49 -9.65 12.42
N ARG A 234 -12.24 -9.25 12.70
CA ARG A 234 -11.33 -8.55 11.78
C ARG A 234 -10.36 -9.44 11.01
N SER A 235 -10.29 -10.74 11.30
CA SER A 235 -9.36 -11.66 10.62
C SER A 235 -9.75 -11.80 9.13
N PRO A 236 -8.87 -11.42 8.18
CA PRO A 236 -9.12 -11.65 6.76
C PRO A 236 -9.23 -13.13 6.38
N TYR A 237 -8.76 -14.02 7.26
CA TYR A 237 -8.70 -15.47 7.07
C TYR A 237 -9.90 -16.21 7.67
N SER A 238 -10.84 -15.49 8.29
CA SER A 238 -12.10 -16.03 8.79
C SER A 238 -13.30 -15.26 8.20
N PRO A 239 -13.43 -15.17 6.86
CA PRO A 239 -14.44 -14.32 6.25
C PRO A 239 -15.83 -14.93 6.29
N SER A 240 -16.85 -14.06 6.25
CA SER A 240 -18.25 -14.46 6.04
C SER A 240 -18.47 -15.04 4.64
N SER A 241 -17.77 -14.51 3.64
CA SER A 241 -17.80 -15.02 2.26
C SER A 241 -16.47 -14.79 1.55
N ARG A 242 -16.03 -15.78 0.76
CA ARG A 242 -14.88 -15.64 -0.16
C ARG A 242 -15.29 -15.15 -1.55
N LEU A 243 -16.58 -14.97 -1.78
CA LEU A 243 -17.13 -14.50 -3.06
C LEU A 243 -17.30 -12.98 -3.10
N HIS A 244 -17.37 -12.33 -1.95
CA HIS A 244 -17.74 -10.92 -1.77
C HIS A 244 -16.65 -10.16 -1.02
N LEU A 245 -16.73 -8.82 -1.02
CA LEU A 245 -15.68 -7.92 -0.52
C LEU A 245 -15.97 -7.34 0.86
N ASN A 246 -14.92 -7.02 1.61
CA ASN A 246 -15.02 -6.32 2.89
C ASN A 246 -15.44 -4.86 2.67
N LEU A 247 -16.60 -4.51 3.24
CA LEU A 247 -17.22 -3.20 3.10
C LEU A 247 -16.41 -2.06 3.74
N LEU A 248 -15.52 -2.37 4.68
CA LEU A 248 -14.69 -1.35 5.33
C LEU A 248 -13.64 -0.74 4.39
N TYR A 249 -13.35 -1.38 3.26
CA TYR A 249 -12.45 -0.87 2.24
C TYR A 249 -13.12 0.10 1.25
N ILE A 250 -14.40 0.44 1.42
CA ILE A 250 -15.03 1.48 0.61
C ILE A 250 -14.48 2.86 1.01
N ASP A 251 -13.93 3.61 0.05
CA ASP A 251 -13.69 5.05 0.16
C ASP A 251 -15.04 5.76 -0.01
N VAL A 252 -15.59 6.27 1.11
CA VAL A 252 -16.92 6.88 1.16
C VAL A 252 -16.98 8.15 0.31
N GLU A 253 -15.92 8.96 0.30
CA GLU A 253 -15.89 10.24 -0.41
C GLU A 253 -15.73 10.06 -1.93
N ALA A 254 -15.18 8.92 -2.36
CA ALA A 254 -15.07 8.54 -3.77
C ALA A 254 -16.35 7.92 -4.34
N VAL A 255 -17.36 7.61 -3.53
CA VAL A 255 -18.66 7.14 -4.05
C VAL A 255 -19.32 8.29 -4.82
N PRO A 256 -19.65 8.14 -6.12
CA PRO A 256 -20.19 9.22 -6.93
C PRO A 256 -21.43 9.90 -6.31
N GLY A 257 -22.31 9.11 -5.69
CA GLY A 257 -23.50 9.59 -4.97
C GLY A 257 -23.19 10.48 -3.75
N TYR A 258 -22.02 10.35 -3.11
CA TYR A 258 -21.67 11.14 -1.92
C TYR A 258 -21.68 12.65 -2.21
N ARG A 259 -21.16 13.07 -3.37
CA ARG A 259 -21.13 14.49 -3.75
C ARG A 259 -22.51 15.09 -4.01
N ARG A 260 -23.51 14.25 -4.28
CA ARG A 260 -24.90 14.67 -4.53
C ARG A 260 -25.77 14.60 -3.28
N SER A 261 -25.37 13.81 -2.29
CA SER A 261 -26.11 13.66 -1.04
C SER A 261 -25.82 14.82 -0.08
N THR A 262 -26.71 15.81 -0.06
CA THR A 262 -26.62 16.92 0.90
C THR A 262 -26.65 16.42 2.35
N ALA A 263 -27.47 15.41 2.64
CA ALA A 263 -27.56 14.82 3.97
C ALA A 263 -26.22 14.18 4.41
N ALA A 264 -25.57 13.42 3.51
CA ALA A 264 -24.26 12.83 3.78
C ALA A 264 -23.19 13.92 4.01
N GLN A 265 -23.17 14.96 3.17
CA GLN A 265 -22.21 16.07 3.31
C GLN A 265 -22.38 16.83 4.62
N GLN A 266 -23.63 17.16 4.98
CA GLN A 266 -23.93 17.83 6.24
C GLN A 266 -23.53 16.98 7.44
N ARG A 267 -23.77 15.66 7.38
CA ARG A 267 -23.36 14.75 8.45
C ARG A 267 -21.84 14.72 8.59
N VAL A 268 -21.11 14.55 7.50
CA VAL A 268 -19.65 14.53 7.53
C VAL A 268 -19.08 15.87 7.99
N ALA A 269 -19.65 17.00 7.57
CA ALA A 269 -19.20 18.34 7.96
C ALA A 269 -19.49 18.71 9.44
N SER A 270 -20.33 17.95 10.14
CA SER A 270 -20.63 18.22 11.55
C SER A 270 -19.39 18.08 12.44
N GLU A 271 -19.23 18.97 13.43
CA GLU A 271 -18.11 18.97 14.38
C GLU A 271 -17.96 17.62 15.10
N GLU A 272 -19.08 17.01 15.50
CA GLU A 272 -19.12 15.70 16.13
C GLU A 272 -18.53 14.62 15.21
N PHE A 273 -18.90 14.61 13.92
CA PHE A 273 -18.39 13.63 12.98
C PHE A 273 -16.89 13.83 12.71
N GLN A 274 -16.47 15.07 12.50
CA GLN A 274 -15.06 15.41 12.28
C GLN A 274 -14.18 15.04 13.48
N ALA A 275 -14.65 15.27 14.71
CA ALA A 275 -13.94 14.85 15.92
C ALA A 275 -13.77 13.32 16.00
N ARG A 276 -14.83 12.54 15.69
CA ARG A 276 -14.73 11.07 15.62
C ARG A 276 -13.74 10.64 14.53
N LEU A 277 -13.81 11.25 13.35
CA LEU A 277 -12.93 10.93 12.22
C LEU A 277 -11.46 11.24 12.52
N ALA A 278 -11.16 12.36 13.18
CA ALA A 278 -9.82 12.71 13.63
C ALA A 278 -9.27 11.66 14.59
N ALA A 279 -10.05 11.26 15.62
CA ALA A 279 -9.63 10.23 16.57
C ALA A 279 -9.33 8.88 15.89
N LEU A 280 -10.18 8.46 14.93
CA LEU A 280 -9.94 7.25 14.15
C LEU A 280 -8.66 7.34 13.30
N ARG A 281 -8.38 8.51 12.71
CA ARG A 281 -7.17 8.75 11.90
C ARG A 281 -5.89 8.83 12.72
N GLU A 282 -5.94 9.29 13.97
CA GLU A 282 -4.77 9.40 14.86
C GLU A 282 -4.37 8.07 15.50
N ALA A 283 -5.34 7.18 15.76
CA ALA A 283 -5.10 5.92 16.45
C ALA A 283 -3.98 5.07 15.83
N THR A 284 -3.08 4.50 16.64
CA THR A 284 -1.99 3.62 16.13
C THR A 284 -2.49 2.25 15.69
N LEU A 285 -3.64 1.84 16.21
CA LEU A 285 -4.35 0.62 15.85
C LEU A 285 -5.69 0.96 15.18
N VAL A 286 -6.06 0.21 14.15
CA VAL A 286 -7.37 0.31 13.50
C VAL A 286 -8.47 -0.03 14.52
N ASP A 287 -9.37 0.92 14.74
CA ASP A 287 -10.63 0.74 15.44
C ASP A 287 -11.72 0.31 14.45
N HIS A 288 -11.83 -0.99 14.19
CA HIS A 288 -12.76 -1.53 13.20
C HIS A 288 -14.21 -1.17 13.50
N ALA A 289 -14.60 -1.11 14.77
CA ALA A 289 -15.96 -0.80 15.18
C ALA A 289 -16.30 0.68 14.91
N GLY A 290 -15.42 1.59 15.33
CA GLY A 290 -15.57 3.02 15.07
C GLY A 290 -15.56 3.35 13.57
N VAL A 291 -14.67 2.72 12.80
CA VAL A 291 -14.62 2.85 11.34
C VAL A 291 -15.89 2.34 10.67
N ALA A 292 -16.37 1.15 11.04
CA ALA A 292 -17.61 0.58 10.50
C ALA A 292 -18.81 1.49 10.78
N ALA A 293 -18.92 1.99 12.01
CA ALA A 293 -19.98 2.91 12.41
C ALA A 293 -19.95 4.18 11.55
N ALA A 294 -18.79 4.82 11.39
CA ALA A 294 -18.64 6.04 10.60
C ALA A 294 -18.98 5.83 9.12
N LYS A 295 -18.42 4.77 8.50
CA LYS A 295 -18.63 4.49 7.06
C LYS A 295 -20.07 4.09 6.76
N LEU A 296 -20.64 3.15 7.51
CA LEU A 296 -22.00 2.64 7.23
C LEU A 296 -23.09 3.68 7.52
N GLU A 297 -22.90 4.57 8.50
CA GLU A 297 -23.79 5.70 8.77
C GLU A 297 -23.94 6.60 7.54
N VAL A 298 -22.82 6.99 6.93
CA VAL A 298 -22.83 7.90 5.77
C VAL A 298 -23.25 7.17 4.49
N LEU A 299 -22.78 5.95 4.27
CA LEU A 299 -23.19 5.15 3.11
C LEU A 299 -24.68 4.86 3.08
N ALA A 300 -25.34 4.73 4.23
CA ALA A 300 -26.80 4.61 4.30
C ALA A 300 -27.53 5.86 3.80
N LEU A 301 -27.00 7.07 4.09
CA LEU A 301 -27.55 8.33 3.56
C LEU A 301 -27.37 8.41 2.04
N VAL A 302 -26.19 8.06 1.55
CA VAL A 302 -25.89 8.06 0.11
C VAL A 302 -26.77 7.05 -0.63
N HIS A 303 -26.97 5.86 -0.08
CA HIS A 303 -27.85 4.85 -0.66
C HIS A 303 -29.32 5.29 -0.64
N ALA A 304 -29.79 5.95 0.42
CA ALA A 304 -31.16 6.45 0.48
C ALA A 304 -31.44 7.45 -0.67
N ASP A 305 -30.51 8.36 -0.94
CA ASP A 305 -30.61 9.30 -2.06
C ASP A 305 -30.50 8.58 -3.42
N PHE A 306 -29.62 7.58 -3.54
CA PHE A 306 -29.52 6.74 -4.72
C PHE A 306 -30.84 6.01 -5.01
N ALA A 307 -31.42 5.34 -4.01
CA ALA A 307 -32.66 4.57 -4.15
C ALA A 307 -33.90 5.44 -4.39
N ALA A 308 -33.91 6.69 -3.89
CA ALA A 308 -34.99 7.64 -4.11
C ALA A 308 -34.92 8.31 -5.49
N ALA A 309 -33.75 8.36 -6.12
CA ALA A 309 -33.58 8.98 -7.42
C ALA A 309 -34.35 8.19 -8.50
N ALA A 310 -35.24 8.88 -9.21
CA ALA A 310 -35.82 8.40 -10.48
C ALA A 310 -35.13 9.17 -11.63
N PRO A 311 -33.89 8.81 -12.00
CA PRO A 311 -33.10 9.60 -12.93
C PRO A 311 -33.79 9.67 -14.30
N ALA A 312 -33.93 10.90 -14.81
CA ALA A 312 -34.44 11.14 -16.15
C ALA A 312 -33.43 10.67 -17.22
N PRO A 313 -33.88 10.36 -18.45
CA PRO A 313 -32.98 10.02 -19.54
C PRO A 313 -31.87 11.07 -19.74
N GLY A 314 -30.60 10.67 -19.65
CA GLY A 314 -29.44 11.55 -19.78
C GLY A 314 -28.88 12.14 -18.49
N ASP A 315 -29.49 11.85 -17.32
CA ASP A 315 -28.92 12.15 -16.02
C ASP A 315 -27.72 11.22 -15.73
N PRO A 316 -26.55 11.71 -15.30
CA PRO A 316 -25.44 10.86 -14.85
C PRO A 316 -25.84 9.77 -13.84
N ALA A 317 -26.83 10.00 -12.98
CA ALA A 317 -27.34 9.01 -12.03
C ALA A 317 -28.04 7.82 -12.70
N GLN A 318 -28.49 7.95 -13.96
CA GLN A 318 -29.04 6.85 -14.75
C GLN A 318 -27.98 5.78 -15.01
N ALA A 319 -26.77 6.19 -15.42
CA ALA A 319 -25.68 5.27 -15.73
C ALA A 319 -25.26 4.46 -14.49
N GLU A 320 -25.29 5.07 -13.31
CA GLU A 320 -25.00 4.39 -12.04
C GLU A 320 -26.06 3.31 -11.72
N HIS A 321 -27.34 3.61 -11.91
CA HIS A 321 -28.42 2.62 -11.73
C HIS A 321 -28.33 1.48 -12.74
N GLU A 322 -27.98 1.76 -13.99
CA GLU A 322 -27.75 0.74 -15.01
C GLU A 322 -26.55 -0.15 -14.68
N ALA A 323 -25.44 0.45 -14.25
CA ALA A 323 -24.25 -0.28 -13.81
C ALA A 323 -24.54 -1.15 -12.58
N PHE A 324 -25.28 -0.65 -11.59
CA PHE A 324 -25.71 -1.43 -10.43
C PHE A 324 -26.61 -2.61 -10.83
N ARG A 325 -27.62 -2.39 -11.68
CA ARG A 325 -28.48 -3.48 -12.19
C ARG A 325 -27.69 -4.52 -12.96
N ALA A 326 -26.74 -4.10 -13.81
CA ALA A 326 -25.86 -5.00 -14.55
C ALA A 326 -24.96 -5.81 -13.60
N PHE A 327 -24.42 -5.18 -12.56
CA PHE A 327 -23.67 -5.85 -11.51
C PHE A 327 -24.53 -6.92 -10.82
N VAL A 328 -25.73 -6.56 -10.33
CA VAL A 328 -26.65 -7.51 -9.67
C VAL A 328 -26.98 -8.68 -10.59
N ALA A 329 -27.29 -8.42 -11.87
CA ALA A 329 -27.55 -9.46 -12.85
C ALA A 329 -26.34 -10.38 -13.07
N SER A 330 -25.13 -9.82 -13.17
CA SER A 330 -23.91 -10.60 -13.39
C SER A 330 -23.49 -11.45 -12.17
N ARG A 331 -23.79 -10.99 -10.96
CA ARG A 331 -23.46 -11.69 -9.70
C ARG A 331 -24.52 -12.69 -9.28
N GLY A 332 -25.76 -12.52 -9.74
CA GLY A 332 -26.85 -13.47 -9.59
C GLY A 332 -27.14 -13.86 -8.14
N GLN A 333 -27.45 -15.14 -7.94
CA GLN A 333 -27.94 -15.66 -6.67
C GLN A 333 -26.91 -15.55 -5.52
N ALA A 334 -25.61 -15.63 -5.82
CA ALA A 334 -24.56 -15.54 -4.81
C ALA A 334 -24.57 -14.17 -4.09
N LEU A 335 -24.72 -13.08 -4.84
CA LEU A 335 -24.86 -11.73 -4.27
C LEU A 335 -26.16 -11.57 -3.50
N GLN A 336 -27.28 -12.03 -4.06
CA GLN A 336 -28.59 -11.93 -3.41
C GLN A 336 -28.61 -12.65 -2.06
N ARG A 337 -28.03 -13.86 -2.00
CA ARG A 337 -27.92 -14.64 -0.75
C ARG A 337 -27.04 -13.96 0.28
N HIS A 338 -25.91 -13.38 -0.13
CA HIS A 338 -25.02 -12.66 0.79
C HIS A 338 -25.67 -11.38 1.34
N ALA A 339 -26.26 -10.56 0.48
CA ALA A 339 -26.94 -9.34 0.89
C ALA A 339 -28.15 -9.62 1.82
N LEU A 340 -28.88 -10.71 1.54
CA LEU A 340 -29.96 -11.20 2.40
C LEU A 340 -29.44 -11.71 3.74
N PHE A 341 -28.32 -12.43 3.75
CA PHE A 341 -27.68 -12.87 4.98
C PHE A 341 -27.30 -11.69 5.88
N ASP A 342 -26.64 -10.66 5.33
CA ASP A 342 -26.25 -9.48 6.11
C ASP A 342 -27.48 -8.70 6.61
N ALA A 343 -28.55 -8.64 5.82
CA ALA A 343 -29.83 -8.07 6.25
C ALA A 343 -30.46 -8.84 7.42
N LEU A 344 -30.48 -10.19 7.35
CA LEU A 344 -30.97 -11.05 8.43
C LEU A 344 -30.09 -10.94 9.68
N GLN A 345 -28.78 -11.04 9.52
CA GLN A 345 -27.83 -11.01 10.64
C GLN A 345 -27.90 -9.67 11.38
N THR A 346 -27.91 -8.55 10.66
CA THR A 346 -28.08 -7.23 11.29
C THR A 346 -29.46 -7.06 11.92
N HIS A 347 -30.53 -7.60 11.33
CA HIS A 347 -31.88 -7.53 11.88
C HIS A 347 -32.03 -8.30 13.20
N PHE A 348 -31.49 -9.52 13.28
CA PHE A 348 -31.58 -10.35 14.48
C PHE A 348 -30.63 -9.85 15.57
N HIS A 349 -29.39 -9.50 15.22
CA HIS A 349 -28.43 -8.98 16.20
C HIS A 349 -28.90 -7.68 16.85
N ALA A 350 -29.56 -6.79 16.10
CA ALA A 350 -30.13 -5.56 16.65
C ALA A 350 -31.28 -5.79 17.66
N ARG A 351 -31.95 -6.95 17.62
CA ARG A 351 -33.01 -7.34 18.55
C ARG A 351 -32.49 -8.13 19.73
N ASP A 352 -31.48 -8.96 19.48
CA ASP A 352 -30.84 -9.80 20.46
C ASP A 352 -29.33 -9.87 20.18
N PRO A 353 -28.48 -9.21 20.99
CA PRO A 353 -27.03 -9.30 20.85
C PRO A 353 -26.48 -10.74 20.94
N ALA A 354 -27.24 -11.68 21.52
CA ALA A 354 -26.88 -13.10 21.53
C ALA A 354 -27.07 -13.79 20.17
N ALA A 355 -27.71 -13.15 19.17
CA ALA A 355 -27.79 -13.64 17.80
C ALA A 355 -26.46 -13.44 17.06
N TRP A 356 -25.43 -14.19 17.45
CA TRP A 356 -24.06 -14.10 16.92
C TRP A 356 -23.88 -14.73 15.53
N GLY A 357 -24.89 -15.43 15.01
CA GLY A 357 -24.85 -16.07 13.70
C GLY A 357 -26.10 -16.88 13.39
N TRP A 358 -26.18 -17.42 12.16
CA TRP A 358 -27.36 -18.15 11.69
C TRP A 358 -27.79 -19.37 12.52
N PRO A 359 -26.91 -20.14 13.23
CA PRO A 359 -27.36 -21.30 14.00
C PRO A 359 -28.27 -20.97 15.20
N VAL A 360 -28.23 -19.71 15.67
CA VAL A 360 -29.04 -19.24 16.81
C VAL A 360 -30.23 -18.37 16.37
N TRP A 361 -30.41 -18.16 15.07
CA TRP A 361 -31.64 -17.56 14.55
C TRP A 361 -32.83 -18.49 14.74
N PRO A 362 -34.08 -17.98 14.67
CA PRO A 362 -35.25 -18.85 14.67
C PRO A 362 -35.17 -19.88 13.54
N GLU A 363 -35.61 -21.11 13.79
CA GLU A 363 -35.42 -22.28 12.90
C GLU A 363 -35.77 -22.01 11.43
N GLY A 364 -36.86 -21.27 11.18
CA GLY A 364 -37.30 -20.88 9.84
C GLY A 364 -36.31 -20.00 9.06
N PHE A 365 -35.27 -19.44 9.68
CA PHE A 365 -34.26 -18.59 9.03
C PHE A 365 -32.89 -19.27 8.89
N GLN A 366 -32.69 -20.45 9.46
CA GLN A 366 -31.41 -21.16 9.44
C GLN A 366 -31.09 -21.81 8.08
N SER A 367 -32.02 -21.74 7.12
CA SER A 367 -31.85 -22.18 5.74
C SER A 367 -32.34 -21.10 4.78
N PRO A 368 -31.62 -20.81 3.69
CA PRO A 368 -31.96 -19.71 2.78
C PRO A 368 -33.23 -19.96 1.97
N ASP A 369 -33.64 -21.22 1.79
CA ASP A 369 -34.71 -21.59 0.86
C ASP A 369 -36.09 -21.76 1.54
N THR A 370 -36.25 -21.27 2.77
CA THR A 370 -37.52 -21.34 3.51
C THR A 370 -38.52 -20.25 3.06
N PRO A 371 -39.84 -20.48 3.23
CA PRO A 371 -40.85 -19.44 3.00
C PRO A 371 -40.64 -18.18 3.86
N GLN A 372 -40.17 -18.34 5.10
CA GLN A 372 -39.93 -17.26 6.05
C GLN A 372 -38.81 -16.33 5.57
N VAL A 373 -37.72 -16.89 5.04
CA VAL A 373 -36.61 -16.12 4.46
C VAL A 373 -37.07 -15.35 3.22
N ARG A 374 -37.89 -15.96 2.35
CA ARG A 374 -38.47 -15.26 1.18
C ARG A 374 -39.40 -14.12 1.58
N ALA A 375 -40.23 -14.32 2.61
CA ALA A 375 -41.09 -13.29 3.15
C ALA A 375 -40.27 -12.12 3.71
N PHE A 376 -39.24 -12.41 4.50
CA PHE A 376 -38.30 -11.41 5.03
C PHE A 376 -37.61 -10.62 3.92
N ALA A 377 -37.11 -11.30 2.88
CA ALA A 377 -36.46 -10.63 1.75
C ALA A 377 -37.41 -9.64 1.04
N SER A 378 -38.71 -9.97 0.98
CA SER A 378 -39.73 -9.10 0.38
C SER A 378 -40.09 -7.92 1.30
N GLU A 379 -40.27 -8.18 2.60
CA GLU A 379 -40.58 -7.15 3.62
C GLU A 379 -39.43 -6.16 3.83
N HIS A 380 -38.18 -6.64 3.72
CA HIS A 380 -36.97 -5.87 3.95
C HIS A 380 -36.17 -5.62 2.65
N ALA A 381 -36.84 -5.54 1.51
CA ALA A 381 -36.20 -5.41 0.19
C ALA A 381 -35.19 -4.25 0.12
N GLY A 382 -35.51 -3.09 0.72
CA GLY A 382 -34.59 -1.95 0.75
C GLY A 382 -33.29 -2.21 1.53
N ARG A 383 -33.33 -3.04 2.58
CA ARG A 383 -32.11 -3.40 3.34
C ARG A 383 -31.27 -4.43 2.60
N VAL A 384 -31.91 -5.37 1.90
CA VAL A 384 -31.21 -6.31 1.02
C VAL A 384 -30.56 -5.56 -0.15
N ASP A 385 -31.27 -4.62 -0.75
CA ASP A 385 -30.76 -3.75 -1.82
C ASP A 385 -29.54 -2.92 -1.34
N PHE A 386 -29.59 -2.35 -0.13
CA PHE A 386 -28.46 -1.64 0.46
C PHE A 386 -27.18 -2.49 0.51
N PHE A 387 -27.24 -3.72 1.01
CA PHE A 387 -26.05 -4.58 1.07
C PHE A 387 -25.58 -5.03 -0.32
N ALA A 388 -26.49 -5.24 -1.28
CA ALA A 388 -26.11 -5.50 -2.66
C ALA A 388 -25.42 -4.30 -3.31
N TRP A 389 -25.91 -3.08 -3.03
CA TRP A 389 -25.33 -1.82 -3.48
C TRP A 389 -23.93 -1.59 -2.89
N LEU A 390 -23.72 -1.89 -1.60
CA LEU A 390 -22.40 -1.81 -0.99
C LEU A 390 -21.37 -2.72 -1.66
N GLN A 391 -21.75 -3.96 -2.01
CA GLN A 391 -20.87 -4.87 -2.76
C GLN A 391 -20.55 -4.36 -4.17
N TRP A 392 -21.52 -3.70 -4.83
CA TRP A 392 -21.27 -3.04 -6.13
C TRP A 392 -20.25 -1.91 -6.00
N VAL A 393 -20.42 -1.05 -4.99
CA VAL A 393 -19.49 0.07 -4.73
C VAL A 393 -18.08 -0.46 -4.43
N ALA A 394 -17.97 -1.48 -3.57
CA ALA A 394 -16.69 -2.11 -3.24
C ALA A 394 -16.01 -2.70 -4.49
N ASP A 395 -16.75 -3.44 -5.32
CA ASP A 395 -16.22 -4.04 -6.56
C ASP A 395 -15.76 -2.96 -7.54
N ALA A 396 -16.57 -1.91 -7.74
CA ALA A 396 -16.23 -0.81 -8.64
C ALA A 396 -14.94 -0.09 -8.21
N GLN A 397 -14.74 0.14 -6.92
CA GLN A 397 -13.51 0.77 -6.41
C GLN A 397 -12.29 -0.15 -6.50
N LEU A 398 -12.43 -1.45 -6.22
CA LEU A 398 -11.35 -2.42 -6.45
C LEU A 398 -10.95 -2.47 -7.93
N GLN A 399 -11.92 -2.47 -8.85
CA GLN A 399 -11.64 -2.42 -10.29
C GLN A 399 -10.95 -1.11 -10.70
N ALA A 400 -11.32 0.02 -10.09
CA ALA A 400 -10.64 1.30 -10.32
C ALA A 400 -9.18 1.27 -9.84
N ALA A 401 -8.91 0.67 -8.68
CA ALA A 401 -7.55 0.50 -8.18
C ALA A 401 -6.71 -0.43 -9.09
N ALA A 402 -7.32 -1.52 -9.58
CA ALA A 402 -6.69 -2.42 -10.54
C ALA A 402 -6.40 -1.71 -11.87
N ALA A 403 -7.32 -0.89 -12.37
CA ALA A 403 -7.13 -0.08 -13.56
C ALA A 403 -5.99 0.91 -13.36
N ARG A 404 -5.93 1.59 -12.21
CA ARG A 404 -4.85 2.51 -11.92
C ARG A 404 -3.48 1.83 -11.91
N CYS A 405 -3.38 0.61 -11.38
CA CYS A 405 -2.12 -0.14 -11.45
C CYS A 405 -1.67 -0.41 -12.90
N ARG A 406 -2.60 -0.71 -13.81
CA ARG A 406 -2.30 -0.89 -15.24
C ARG A 406 -1.90 0.43 -15.89
N ASP A 407 -2.61 1.52 -15.59
CA ASP A 407 -2.31 2.85 -16.12
C ASP A 407 -0.92 3.35 -15.70
N GLU A 408 -0.47 2.96 -14.50
CA GLU A 408 0.88 3.23 -13.98
C GLU A 408 1.95 2.24 -14.48
N GLY A 409 1.58 1.23 -15.29
CA GLY A 409 2.52 0.30 -15.91
C GLY A 409 3.03 -0.83 -15.00
N LEU A 410 2.30 -1.20 -13.94
CA LEU A 410 2.64 -2.39 -13.15
C LEU A 410 2.31 -3.66 -13.96
N ALA A 411 3.33 -4.41 -14.40
CA ALA A 411 3.14 -5.60 -15.25
C ALA A 411 2.23 -6.68 -14.65
N ILE A 412 2.20 -6.82 -13.31
CA ILE A 412 1.31 -7.74 -12.61
C ILE A 412 0.09 -6.99 -12.03
N GLY A 413 0.26 -5.72 -11.65
CA GLY A 413 -0.80 -4.94 -11.02
C GLY A 413 -1.13 -5.45 -9.62
N LEU A 414 -2.39 -5.83 -9.37
CA LEU A 414 -2.79 -6.35 -8.05
C LEU A 414 -2.48 -7.84 -7.90
N TYR A 415 -1.86 -8.17 -6.77
CA TYR A 415 -1.65 -9.53 -6.29
C TYR A 415 -2.58 -9.77 -5.09
N LEU A 416 -3.68 -10.48 -5.33
CA LEU A 416 -4.72 -10.74 -4.33
C LEU A 416 -4.49 -12.06 -3.59
N ASP A 417 -5.18 -12.21 -2.45
CA ASP A 417 -5.00 -13.34 -1.55
C ASP A 417 -6.31 -14.07 -1.23
N GLN A 418 -6.30 -15.38 -1.41
CA GLN A 418 -7.45 -16.26 -1.25
C GLN A 418 -7.31 -17.10 0.03
N ALA A 419 -8.11 -16.77 1.04
CA ALA A 419 -8.17 -17.53 2.29
C ALA A 419 -8.62 -18.99 2.06
N VAL A 420 -8.12 -19.88 2.92
CA VAL A 420 -8.35 -21.34 2.84
C VAL A 420 -9.84 -21.73 2.86
N SER A 421 -10.64 -21.08 3.71
CA SER A 421 -12.08 -21.31 3.85
C SER A 421 -12.78 -20.09 4.48
N VAL A 422 -14.01 -20.26 4.96
CA VAL A 422 -14.90 -19.24 5.53
C VAL A 422 -15.15 -19.48 7.01
N ASP A 423 -15.66 -18.48 7.74
CA ASP A 423 -16.23 -18.69 9.06
C ASP A 423 -17.53 -19.52 8.93
N ARG A 424 -17.68 -20.53 9.78
CA ARG A 424 -18.83 -21.47 9.76
C ARG A 424 -20.19 -20.80 10.01
N TYR A 425 -20.18 -19.58 10.53
CA TYR A 425 -21.36 -18.76 10.79
C TYR A 425 -21.56 -17.68 9.74
N GLY A 426 -20.71 -17.64 8.71
CA GLY A 426 -20.78 -16.73 7.58
C GLY A 426 -21.87 -17.04 6.56
N SER A 427 -22.06 -16.11 5.64
CA SER A 427 -23.04 -16.20 4.56
C SER A 427 -22.79 -17.36 3.59
N ASP A 428 -21.54 -17.68 3.26
CA ASP A 428 -21.21 -18.83 2.40
C ASP A 428 -21.59 -20.14 3.10
N ALA A 429 -21.30 -20.26 4.40
CA ALA A 429 -21.68 -21.43 5.18
C ALA A 429 -23.20 -21.59 5.31
N TRP A 430 -23.94 -20.49 5.51
CA TRP A 430 -25.40 -20.49 5.53
C TRP A 430 -25.99 -20.89 4.16
N GLY A 431 -25.44 -20.35 3.08
CA GLY A 431 -25.92 -20.57 1.71
C GLY A 431 -25.52 -21.91 1.08
N ALA A 432 -24.42 -22.52 1.55
CA ALA A 432 -23.77 -23.66 0.92
C ALA A 432 -23.55 -24.85 1.88
N ARG A 433 -24.47 -25.04 2.84
CA ARG A 433 -24.42 -26.13 3.85
C ARG A 433 -24.28 -27.54 3.25
N ALA A 434 -24.78 -27.75 2.04
CA ALA A 434 -24.68 -29.03 1.35
C ALA A 434 -23.22 -29.37 0.94
N VAL A 435 -22.39 -28.35 0.69
CA VAL A 435 -21.00 -28.52 0.22
C VAL A 435 -19.95 -28.22 1.28
N LEU A 436 -20.32 -27.63 2.42
CA LEU A 436 -19.43 -27.35 3.55
C LEU A 436 -19.74 -28.26 4.74
N ALA A 437 -18.72 -28.86 5.35
CA ALA A 437 -18.85 -29.64 6.58
C ALA A 437 -18.81 -28.71 7.80
N THR A 438 -19.94 -28.07 8.11
CA THR A 438 -20.04 -27.04 9.16
C THR A 438 -19.85 -27.56 10.59
N GLY A 439 -19.87 -28.88 10.82
CA GLY A 439 -19.52 -29.47 12.12
C GLY A 439 -18.02 -29.78 12.26
N ALA A 440 -17.32 -30.03 11.15
CA ALA A 440 -15.87 -30.25 11.16
C ALA A 440 -15.08 -28.94 11.20
N SER A 441 -13.78 -29.02 11.48
CA SER A 441 -12.88 -27.86 11.47
C SER A 441 -11.58 -28.15 10.74
N VAL A 442 -11.08 -27.19 9.96
CA VAL A 442 -9.77 -27.22 9.30
C VAL A 442 -8.71 -26.76 10.30
N GLY A 443 -7.53 -27.37 10.22
CA GLY A 443 -6.39 -26.98 11.03
C GLY A 443 -5.08 -27.53 10.52
N ALA A 444 -4.13 -27.69 11.45
CA ALA A 444 -2.84 -28.30 11.20
C ALA A 444 -2.51 -29.32 12.30
N PRO A 445 -1.84 -30.44 11.96
CA PRO A 445 -1.35 -31.37 12.96
C PRO A 445 -0.26 -30.70 13.82
N PRO A 446 0.08 -31.26 15.01
CA PRO A 446 1.22 -30.81 15.81
C PRO A 446 2.53 -30.68 15.01
N ASP A 447 3.23 -29.56 15.19
CA ASP A 447 4.52 -29.28 14.54
C ASP A 447 5.55 -28.62 15.49
N GLU A 448 6.74 -28.29 14.98
CA GLU A 448 7.85 -27.71 15.76
C GLU A 448 7.55 -26.30 16.31
N PHE A 449 6.70 -25.53 15.63
CA PHE A 449 6.35 -24.15 15.99
C PHE A 449 5.07 -24.09 16.82
N ASN A 450 4.15 -25.03 16.62
CA ASN A 450 2.89 -25.21 17.32
C ASN A 450 2.77 -26.68 17.78
N PRO A 451 3.38 -27.05 18.91
CA PRO A 451 3.41 -28.43 19.40
C PRO A 451 2.04 -29.01 19.78
N LEU A 452 1.01 -28.17 19.89
CA LEU A 452 -0.38 -28.58 20.15
C LEU A 452 -1.20 -28.75 18.86
N GLY A 453 -0.62 -28.47 17.69
CA GLY A 453 -1.35 -28.29 16.44
C GLY A 453 -2.17 -27.01 16.45
N GLN A 454 -3.01 -26.84 15.43
CA GLN A 454 -3.84 -25.64 15.28
C GLN A 454 -5.26 -26.02 14.88
N ASP A 455 -6.24 -25.36 15.50
CA ASP A 455 -7.63 -25.34 15.05
C ASP A 455 -7.96 -23.95 14.53
N TRP A 456 -8.27 -23.84 13.24
CA TRP A 456 -8.59 -22.56 12.62
C TRP A 456 -10.08 -22.23 12.70
N GLY A 457 -10.91 -23.16 13.16
CA GLY A 457 -12.36 -22.96 13.32
C GLY A 457 -13.14 -22.91 12.01
N LEU A 458 -12.52 -23.19 10.86
CA LEU A 458 -13.13 -23.06 9.52
C LEU A 458 -13.69 -24.40 9.02
N PRO A 459 -14.86 -24.47 8.35
CA PRO A 459 -15.38 -25.72 7.83
C PRO A 459 -14.68 -26.12 6.51
N PRO A 460 -14.32 -27.40 6.32
CA PRO A 460 -13.80 -27.89 5.04
C PRO A 460 -14.92 -28.06 4.00
N LEU A 461 -14.54 -28.06 2.72
CA LEU A 461 -15.43 -28.46 1.63
C LEU A 461 -15.61 -29.99 1.63
N LYS A 462 -16.80 -30.47 1.29
CA LYS A 462 -17.10 -31.90 1.14
C LYS A 462 -16.70 -32.35 -0.28
N PRO A 463 -15.67 -33.18 -0.49
CA PRO A 463 -15.17 -33.48 -1.84
C PRO A 463 -16.23 -34.08 -2.78
N VAL A 464 -17.07 -34.98 -2.26
CA VAL A 464 -18.14 -35.62 -3.04
C VAL A 464 -19.21 -34.62 -3.44
N ALA A 465 -19.72 -33.82 -2.50
CA ALA A 465 -20.75 -32.82 -2.78
C ALA A 465 -20.23 -31.67 -3.67
N LEU A 466 -18.94 -31.31 -3.52
CA LEU A 466 -18.27 -30.35 -4.39
C LEU A 466 -18.28 -30.84 -5.84
N ARG A 467 -17.99 -32.13 -6.08
CA ARG A 467 -18.07 -32.73 -7.41
C ARG A 467 -19.51 -32.82 -7.94
N GLU A 468 -20.47 -33.20 -7.08
CA GLU A 468 -21.90 -33.28 -7.43
C GLU A 468 -22.51 -31.94 -7.85
N THR A 469 -22.02 -30.85 -7.27
CA THR A 469 -22.39 -29.48 -7.64
C THR A 469 -21.57 -28.92 -8.81
N GLY A 470 -20.75 -29.75 -9.46
CA GLY A 470 -19.92 -29.32 -10.60
C GLY A 470 -18.85 -28.29 -10.22
N TYR A 471 -18.32 -28.37 -8.99
CA TYR A 471 -17.32 -27.46 -8.45
C TYR A 471 -17.75 -25.99 -8.36
N ALA A 472 -19.05 -25.68 -8.43
CA ALA A 472 -19.56 -24.31 -8.55
C ALA A 472 -18.96 -23.33 -7.51
N LEU A 473 -19.01 -23.68 -6.22
CA LEU A 473 -18.47 -22.82 -5.15
C LEU A 473 -16.95 -22.59 -5.29
N PHE A 474 -16.20 -23.62 -5.71
CA PHE A 474 -14.76 -23.51 -5.92
C PHE A 474 -14.43 -22.63 -7.13
N ILE A 475 -15.11 -22.85 -8.25
CA ILE A 475 -14.96 -22.04 -9.47
C ILE A 475 -15.31 -20.58 -9.20
N ASP A 476 -16.43 -20.32 -8.52
CA ASP A 476 -16.87 -18.97 -8.21
C ASP A 476 -15.91 -18.26 -7.25
N THR A 477 -15.30 -19.00 -6.31
CA THR A 477 -14.23 -18.47 -5.44
C THR A 477 -13.03 -18.00 -6.27
N LEU A 478 -12.54 -18.83 -7.20
CA LEU A 478 -11.42 -18.46 -8.07
C LEU A 478 -11.77 -17.28 -8.99
N ARG A 479 -12.96 -17.31 -9.61
CA ARG A 479 -13.45 -16.20 -10.45
C ARG A 479 -13.55 -14.89 -9.68
N SER A 480 -13.95 -14.93 -8.41
CA SER A 480 -14.00 -13.73 -7.59
C SER A 480 -12.60 -13.23 -7.23
N GLY A 481 -11.72 -14.11 -6.73
CA GLY A 481 -10.34 -13.77 -6.36
C GLY A 481 -9.46 -13.31 -7.53
N MET A 482 -9.74 -13.75 -8.76
CA MET A 482 -8.99 -13.33 -9.96
C MET A 482 -9.50 -12.02 -10.58
N ARG A 483 -10.66 -11.50 -10.15
CA ARG A 483 -11.25 -10.30 -10.79
C ARG A 483 -10.46 -9.04 -10.41
N GLY A 484 -9.80 -8.43 -11.38
CA GLY A 484 -8.96 -7.25 -11.17
C GLY A 484 -7.55 -7.58 -10.66
N ALA A 485 -7.22 -8.86 -10.49
CA ALA A 485 -5.90 -9.32 -10.09
C ALA A 485 -5.07 -9.74 -11.32
N GLY A 486 -3.77 -9.46 -11.32
CA GLY A 486 -2.83 -10.12 -12.23
C GLY A 486 -2.09 -11.28 -11.59
N ALA A 487 -2.23 -11.48 -10.27
CA ALA A 487 -1.77 -12.67 -9.55
C ALA A 487 -2.70 -13.00 -8.38
N LEU A 488 -2.79 -14.30 -8.03
CA LEU A 488 -3.57 -14.79 -6.90
C LEU A 488 -2.72 -15.70 -6.00
N ARG A 489 -2.60 -15.35 -4.72
CA ARG A 489 -2.12 -16.24 -3.66
C ARG A 489 -3.23 -17.19 -3.28
N ILE A 490 -2.95 -18.48 -3.30
CA ILE A 490 -3.83 -19.50 -2.69
C ILE A 490 -3.24 -19.84 -1.34
N ASP A 491 -3.86 -19.34 -0.28
CA ASP A 491 -3.44 -19.64 1.07
C ASP A 491 -3.61 -21.14 1.36
N HIS A 492 -2.60 -21.72 2.02
CA HIS A 492 -2.53 -23.16 2.28
C HIS A 492 -2.84 -24.01 1.03
N VAL A 493 -2.09 -23.81 -0.07
CA VAL A 493 -2.31 -24.48 -1.38
C VAL A 493 -2.43 -26.01 -1.31
N MET A 494 -1.89 -26.64 -0.25
CA MET A 494 -2.11 -28.06 0.02
C MET A 494 -3.59 -28.43 0.12
N GLY A 495 -4.48 -27.49 0.47
CA GLY A 495 -5.92 -27.68 0.51
C GLY A 495 -6.57 -28.07 -0.83
N LEU A 496 -5.85 -27.92 -1.94
CA LEU A 496 -6.27 -28.42 -3.25
C LEU A 496 -6.01 -29.94 -3.41
N THR A 497 -5.22 -30.54 -2.52
CA THR A 497 -4.92 -31.98 -2.51
C THR A 497 -5.39 -32.66 -1.22
N ARG A 498 -5.19 -32.04 -0.07
CA ARG A 498 -5.66 -32.51 1.24
C ARG A 498 -5.75 -31.38 2.27
N LEU A 499 -6.70 -31.48 3.19
CA LEU A 499 -6.76 -30.65 4.39
C LEU A 499 -6.69 -31.52 5.64
N PHE A 500 -6.06 -31.03 6.70
CA PHE A 500 -6.13 -31.65 8.01
C PHE A 500 -7.41 -31.19 8.70
N CYS A 501 -8.27 -32.13 9.07
CA CYS A 501 -9.61 -31.86 9.58
C CYS A 501 -9.83 -32.53 10.93
N MET A 502 -10.45 -31.79 11.84
CA MET A 502 -10.91 -32.25 13.14
C MET A 502 -12.41 -32.53 13.08
N ALA A 503 -12.82 -33.64 13.67
CA ALA A 503 -14.22 -33.94 13.90
C ALA A 503 -14.83 -32.95 14.92
N PRO A 504 -16.17 -32.84 15.00
CA PRO A 504 -16.82 -32.01 16.01
C PRO A 504 -16.31 -32.31 17.43
N GLY A 505 -15.74 -31.29 18.10
CA GLY A 505 -15.22 -31.39 19.47
C GLY A 505 -13.85 -32.07 19.62
N ALA A 506 -13.21 -32.49 18.53
CA ALA A 506 -11.88 -33.09 18.56
C ALA A 506 -10.77 -32.03 18.68
N THR A 507 -9.65 -32.41 19.28
CA THR A 507 -8.43 -31.57 19.34
C THR A 507 -7.59 -31.71 18.07
N PRO A 508 -6.64 -30.80 17.79
CA PRO A 508 -5.75 -30.93 16.62
C PRO A 508 -4.91 -32.22 16.61
N ALA A 509 -4.64 -32.83 17.77
CA ALA A 509 -3.94 -34.11 17.85
C ALA A 509 -4.78 -35.32 17.38
N GLU A 510 -6.11 -35.14 17.29
CA GLU A 510 -7.08 -36.20 16.95
C GLU A 510 -7.60 -36.09 15.51
N GLY A 511 -7.12 -35.11 14.74
CA GLY A 511 -7.56 -34.88 13.36
C GLY A 511 -7.03 -35.92 12.35
N ALA A 512 -7.56 -35.84 11.13
CA ALA A 512 -7.20 -36.68 10.01
C ALA A 512 -7.04 -35.86 8.73
N TYR A 513 -6.23 -36.34 7.78
CA TYR A 513 -6.21 -35.74 6.45
C TYR A 513 -7.45 -36.17 5.65
N VAL A 514 -8.12 -35.21 5.03
CA VAL A 514 -9.16 -35.43 4.02
C VAL A 514 -8.60 -35.05 2.67
N HIS A 515 -8.61 -35.99 1.73
CA HIS A 515 -8.09 -35.84 0.38
C HIS A 515 -9.16 -35.27 -0.57
N TYR A 516 -8.70 -34.37 -1.42
CA TYR A 516 -9.48 -33.75 -2.48
C TYR A 516 -9.11 -34.34 -3.83
N PRO A 517 -9.99 -34.26 -4.85
CA PRO A 517 -9.71 -34.72 -6.20
C PRO A 517 -8.70 -33.76 -6.86
N ALA A 518 -7.43 -33.90 -6.50
CA ALA A 518 -6.33 -33.06 -6.96
C ALA A 518 -6.24 -33.02 -8.49
N GLU A 519 -6.58 -34.10 -9.18
CA GLU A 519 -6.64 -34.07 -10.64
C GLU A 519 -7.75 -33.15 -11.18
N GLU A 520 -8.89 -33.05 -10.53
CA GLU A 520 -9.97 -32.18 -11.04
C GLU A 520 -9.79 -30.72 -10.60
N MET A 521 -9.10 -30.50 -9.47
CA MET A 521 -8.81 -29.16 -8.95
C MET A 521 -7.49 -28.57 -9.47
N LEU A 522 -6.52 -29.42 -9.83
CA LEU A 522 -5.17 -29.07 -10.29
C LEU A 522 -4.66 -29.90 -11.49
N ALA A 523 -5.13 -31.13 -11.72
CA ALA A 523 -4.75 -32.08 -12.80
C ALA A 523 -3.59 -33.09 -12.59
N SER A 524 -3.31 -33.60 -11.37
CA SER A 524 -2.54 -34.87 -11.12
C SER A 524 -2.45 -35.33 -9.61
N ASP A 525 -1.81 -36.48 -9.31
CA ASP A 525 -1.69 -37.14 -7.99
C ASP A 525 -0.55 -36.71 -6.98
N GLU A 526 0.48 -35.90 -7.30
CA GLU A 526 1.60 -35.60 -6.35
C GLU A 526 1.95 -34.12 -6.14
N THR A 527 1.64 -33.56 -4.96
CA THR A 527 1.59 -32.10 -4.67
C THR A 527 2.82 -31.26 -5.10
N ARG A 528 4.07 -31.71 -4.91
CA ARG A 528 5.23 -30.89 -5.33
C ARG A 528 5.46 -30.92 -6.84
N HIS A 529 5.30 -32.08 -7.45
CA HIS A 529 5.39 -32.22 -8.90
C HIS A 529 4.23 -31.49 -9.59
N LEU A 530 3.05 -31.45 -8.95
CA LEU A 530 1.87 -30.70 -9.37
C LEU A 530 2.13 -29.21 -9.53
N LEU A 531 2.64 -28.57 -8.49
CA LEU A 531 2.86 -27.11 -8.53
C LEU A 531 3.82 -26.74 -9.67
N GLN A 532 4.88 -27.53 -9.90
CA GLN A 532 5.81 -27.28 -11.01
C GLN A 532 5.19 -27.57 -12.38
N ARG A 533 4.48 -28.69 -12.53
CA ARG A 533 3.83 -29.09 -13.79
C ARG A 533 2.85 -28.03 -14.27
N PHE A 534 2.00 -27.53 -13.38
CA PHE A 534 0.99 -26.52 -13.70
C PHE A 534 1.50 -25.09 -13.70
N GLY A 535 2.78 -24.87 -13.36
CA GLY A 535 3.33 -23.52 -13.28
C GLY A 535 2.70 -22.71 -12.15
N LEU A 536 2.51 -23.29 -10.96
CA LEU A 536 2.22 -22.54 -9.74
C LEU A 536 3.54 -22.17 -9.06
N LEU A 537 3.68 -20.91 -8.67
CA LEU A 537 4.88 -20.44 -7.98
C LEU A 537 4.91 -20.94 -6.53
N SER A 538 6.00 -21.57 -6.13
CA SER A 538 6.24 -21.89 -4.72
C SER A 538 6.55 -20.62 -3.91
N TYR A 539 6.19 -20.56 -2.63
CA TYR A 539 6.52 -19.43 -1.76
C TYR A 539 7.80 -19.73 -0.95
N ARG A 540 8.82 -18.88 -1.06
CA ARG A 540 10.16 -19.09 -0.48
C ARG A 540 10.50 -17.94 0.46
N LEU A 541 10.66 -18.26 1.75
CA LEU A 541 10.88 -17.28 2.80
C LEU A 541 12.31 -17.35 3.31
N LEU A 542 13.00 -16.20 3.30
CA LEU A 542 14.42 -16.12 3.67
C LEU A 542 14.72 -16.85 4.99
N TYR A 543 13.87 -16.66 6.01
CA TYR A 543 14.07 -17.26 7.34
C TYR A 543 14.16 -18.79 7.33
N PHE A 544 13.46 -19.45 6.40
CA PHE A 544 13.37 -20.91 6.32
C PHE A 544 14.31 -21.52 5.26
N GLU A 545 14.94 -20.72 4.42
CA GLU A 545 15.78 -21.20 3.33
C GLU A 545 17.22 -21.41 3.81
N ARG A 546 17.44 -22.59 4.42
CA ARG A 546 18.72 -22.99 5.06
C ARG A 546 19.39 -24.18 4.37
N GLU A 547 20.71 -24.25 4.49
CA GLU A 547 21.57 -25.40 4.20
C GLU A 547 22.42 -25.69 5.45
N GLY A 548 21.97 -26.64 6.27
CA GLY A 548 22.49 -26.77 7.63
C GLY A 548 22.19 -25.50 8.44
N ALA A 549 23.22 -24.88 9.02
CA ALA A 549 23.09 -23.61 9.75
C ALA A 549 23.17 -22.36 8.85
N ALA A 550 23.67 -22.49 7.61
CA ALA A 550 23.85 -21.37 6.70
C ALA A 550 22.56 -21.02 5.96
N PHE A 551 22.43 -19.76 5.53
CA PHE A 551 21.39 -19.38 4.56
C PHE A 551 21.76 -19.88 3.18
N LYS A 552 20.75 -20.33 2.42
CA LYS A 552 20.94 -20.74 1.02
C LYS A 552 21.44 -19.58 0.18
N ALA A 553 22.45 -19.85 -0.65
CA ALA A 553 22.90 -18.93 -1.68
C ALA A 553 21.74 -18.58 -2.65
N PRO A 554 21.69 -17.35 -3.20
CA PRO A 554 20.57 -16.93 -4.05
C PRO A 554 20.32 -17.86 -5.25
N GLN A 555 21.38 -18.47 -5.80
CA GLN A 555 21.32 -19.38 -6.95
C GLN A 555 20.66 -20.73 -6.62
N ALA A 556 20.58 -21.12 -5.34
CA ALA A 556 19.95 -22.36 -4.90
C ALA A 556 18.41 -22.25 -4.80
N TYR A 557 17.86 -21.04 -4.92
CA TYR A 557 16.41 -20.84 -4.92
C TYR A 557 15.80 -21.32 -6.25
N PRO A 558 14.61 -21.93 -6.22
CA PRO A 558 13.94 -22.35 -7.45
C PRO A 558 13.43 -21.13 -8.25
N ARG A 559 13.48 -21.26 -9.58
CA ARG A 559 12.96 -20.24 -10.50
C ARG A 559 11.43 -20.06 -10.40
N GLU A 560 10.70 -21.17 -10.37
CA GLU A 560 9.22 -21.19 -10.26
C GLU A 560 8.78 -20.92 -8.82
N ALA A 561 9.07 -19.69 -8.37
CA ALA A 561 8.84 -19.25 -7.01
C ALA A 561 8.59 -17.75 -6.91
N LEU A 562 7.91 -17.40 -5.81
CA LEU A 562 7.91 -16.09 -5.20
C LEU A 562 8.86 -16.12 -3.99
N ALA A 563 9.79 -15.17 -3.92
CA ALA A 563 10.69 -15.01 -2.79
C ALA A 563 10.28 -13.79 -1.93
N ALA A 564 10.30 -13.93 -0.61
CA ALA A 564 10.10 -12.82 0.32
C ALA A 564 10.98 -13.01 1.57
N VAL A 565 11.26 -11.92 2.29
CA VAL A 565 11.96 -12.02 3.58
C VAL A 565 11.06 -12.71 4.59
N SER A 566 9.83 -12.20 4.71
CA SER A 566 8.84 -12.62 5.69
C SER A 566 7.41 -12.55 5.12
N THR A 567 6.41 -12.71 5.99
CA THR A 567 4.98 -12.59 5.70
C THR A 567 4.27 -11.85 6.83
N HIS A 568 2.96 -11.65 6.72
CA HIS A 568 2.14 -11.03 7.77
C HIS A 568 2.02 -11.88 9.06
N ASP A 569 2.29 -13.19 8.99
CA ASP A 569 2.25 -14.12 10.14
C ASP A 569 3.58 -14.22 10.89
N LEU A 570 4.64 -13.67 10.31
CA LEU A 570 6.01 -13.77 10.80
C LEU A 570 6.51 -12.41 11.25
N ALA A 571 7.63 -12.42 11.98
CA ALA A 571 8.31 -11.21 12.39
C ALA A 571 8.67 -10.35 11.17
N THR A 572 8.57 -9.03 11.30
CA THR A 572 9.17 -8.12 10.30
C THR A 572 10.68 -8.30 10.30
N LEU A 573 11.40 -7.85 9.27
CA LEU A 573 12.87 -7.95 9.25
C LEU A 573 13.48 -7.26 10.47
N GLN A 574 12.96 -6.08 10.82
CA GLN A 574 13.44 -5.35 11.98
C GLN A 574 13.09 -6.06 13.29
N GLY A 575 11.87 -6.61 13.42
CA GLY A 575 11.42 -7.36 14.60
C GLY A 575 12.16 -8.68 14.79
N TRP A 576 12.47 -9.38 13.69
CA TRP A 576 13.29 -10.59 13.69
C TRP A 576 14.72 -10.27 14.14
N TRP A 577 15.29 -9.17 13.64
CA TRP A 577 16.64 -8.73 14.01
C TRP A 577 16.76 -8.37 15.49
N SER A 578 15.77 -7.67 16.04
CA SER A 578 15.72 -7.27 17.46
C SER A 578 15.18 -8.34 18.40
N SER A 579 14.75 -9.49 17.87
CA SER A 579 14.05 -10.55 18.62
C SER A 579 12.75 -10.11 19.29
N THR A 580 12.11 -9.04 18.79
CA THR A 580 10.85 -8.51 19.32
C THR A 580 9.73 -9.53 19.24
N ASP A 581 9.68 -10.33 18.18
CA ASP A 581 8.73 -11.42 18.00
C ASP A 581 8.85 -12.50 19.10
N LEU A 582 10.08 -12.88 19.46
CA LEU A 582 10.33 -13.87 20.50
C LEU A 582 10.01 -13.32 21.88
N GLN A 583 10.35 -12.06 22.15
CA GLN A 583 9.99 -11.38 23.40
C GLN A 583 8.47 -11.33 23.58
N GLU A 584 7.74 -11.01 22.52
CA GLU A 584 6.28 -10.98 22.53
C GLU A 584 5.68 -12.38 22.73
N ARG A 585 6.22 -13.41 22.06
CA ARG A 585 5.82 -14.81 22.29
C ARG A 585 6.06 -15.27 23.74
N ILE A 586 7.17 -14.84 24.36
CA ILE A 586 7.44 -15.09 25.78
C ILE A 586 6.40 -14.39 26.66
N ARG A 587 6.14 -13.10 26.42
CA ARG A 587 5.15 -12.31 27.16
C ARG A 587 3.76 -12.94 27.10
N LEU A 588 3.42 -13.52 25.96
CA LEU A 588 2.12 -14.17 25.70
C LEU A 588 2.06 -15.63 26.16
N GLY A 589 3.16 -16.20 26.65
CA GLY A 589 3.20 -17.59 27.12
C GLY A 589 3.03 -18.62 26.00
N LEU A 590 3.47 -18.31 24.77
CA LEU A 590 3.29 -19.16 23.59
C LEU A 590 4.32 -20.30 23.47
N PHE A 591 5.29 -20.36 24.40
CA PHE A 591 6.25 -21.46 24.46
C PHE A 591 5.79 -22.54 25.43
N PRO A 592 5.93 -23.84 25.07
CA PRO A 592 5.53 -24.93 25.95
C PRO A 592 6.39 -25.00 27.23
N ARG A 593 7.64 -24.52 27.17
CA ARG A 593 8.58 -24.48 28.30
C ARG A 593 9.53 -23.29 28.16
N GLU A 594 9.98 -22.71 29.27
CA GLU A 594 10.94 -21.59 29.30
C GLU A 594 12.26 -21.94 28.60
N ALA A 595 12.77 -23.16 28.78
CA ALA A 595 13.99 -23.61 28.10
C ALA A 595 13.90 -23.55 26.57
N THR A 596 12.70 -23.77 26.00
CA THR A 596 12.48 -23.67 24.55
C THR A 596 12.60 -22.21 24.08
N ALA A 597 12.10 -21.25 24.88
CA ALA A 597 12.21 -19.84 24.57
C ALA A 597 13.67 -19.35 24.62
N LEU A 598 14.42 -19.76 25.65
CA LEU A 598 15.85 -19.45 25.77
C LEU A 598 16.67 -20.04 24.62
N GLN A 599 16.34 -21.26 24.19
CA GLN A 599 16.99 -21.87 23.02
C GLN A 599 16.72 -21.07 21.75
N GLN A 600 15.47 -20.69 21.46
CA GLN A 600 15.17 -19.90 20.26
C GLN A 600 15.83 -18.51 20.25
N LEU A 601 16.00 -17.87 21.42
CA LEU A 601 16.77 -16.62 21.52
C LEU A 601 18.24 -16.82 21.19
N ALA A 602 18.84 -17.93 21.65
CA ALA A 602 20.22 -18.28 21.32
C ALA A 602 20.37 -18.63 19.83
N ASP A 603 19.43 -19.39 19.28
CA ASP A 603 19.39 -19.75 17.86
C ASP A 603 19.29 -18.49 17.00
N ARG A 604 18.41 -17.54 17.35
CA ARG A 604 18.29 -16.25 16.66
C ARG A 604 19.61 -15.49 16.60
N ALA A 605 20.38 -15.47 17.69
CA ALA A 605 21.68 -14.81 17.70
C ALA A 605 22.66 -15.46 16.70
N ALA A 606 22.69 -16.79 16.65
CA ALA A 606 23.48 -17.54 15.67
C ALA A 606 22.99 -17.27 14.24
N GLU A 607 21.68 -17.25 14.01
CA GLU A 607 21.08 -16.98 12.71
C GLU A 607 21.43 -15.59 12.19
N ARG A 608 21.39 -14.55 13.02
CA ARG A 608 21.80 -13.18 12.64
C ARG A 608 23.26 -13.13 12.16
N ALA A 609 24.16 -13.82 12.87
CA ALA A 609 25.56 -13.94 12.46
C ALA A 609 25.71 -14.67 11.13
N GLN A 610 24.96 -15.75 10.91
CA GLN A 610 24.96 -16.49 9.64
C GLN A 610 24.40 -15.65 8.47
N LEU A 611 23.39 -14.82 8.71
CA LEU A 611 22.85 -13.91 7.69
C LEU A 611 23.92 -12.89 7.26
N MET A 612 24.56 -12.23 8.22
CA MET A 612 25.63 -11.25 7.91
C MET A 612 26.80 -11.89 7.17
N LEU A 613 27.19 -13.10 7.56
CA LEU A 613 28.22 -13.86 6.86
C LEU A 613 27.80 -14.16 5.41
N ALA A 614 26.55 -14.54 5.18
CA ALA A 614 26.02 -14.78 3.83
C ALA A 614 26.02 -13.49 2.97
N LEU A 615 25.67 -12.34 3.55
CA LEU A 615 25.75 -11.04 2.87
C LEU A 615 27.19 -10.64 2.53
N GLN A 616 28.13 -10.89 3.45
CA GLN A 616 29.55 -10.63 3.24
C GLN A 616 30.12 -11.52 2.13
N GLN A 617 29.82 -12.82 2.16
CA GLN A 617 30.25 -13.77 1.13
C GLN A 617 29.67 -13.45 -0.25
N ALA A 618 28.46 -12.86 -0.30
CA ALA A 618 27.85 -12.37 -1.52
C ALA A 618 28.41 -11.01 -2.00
N GLY A 619 29.36 -10.41 -1.26
CA GLY A 619 29.95 -9.10 -1.57
C GLY A 619 28.96 -7.95 -1.45
N LEU A 620 27.95 -8.08 -0.59
CA LEU A 620 26.93 -7.04 -0.36
C LEU A 620 27.26 -6.13 0.82
N LEU A 621 28.04 -6.63 1.78
CA LEU A 621 28.56 -5.88 2.92
C LEU A 621 30.04 -6.20 3.11
N ASP A 622 30.83 -5.23 3.57
CA ASP A 622 32.20 -5.45 4.01
C ASP A 622 32.25 -5.88 5.50
N ALA A 623 33.47 -6.16 5.98
CA ALA A 623 33.66 -6.60 7.36
C ALA A 623 33.28 -5.55 8.41
N GLU A 624 33.41 -4.26 8.09
CA GLU A 624 33.09 -3.17 9.00
C GLU A 624 31.56 -2.99 9.12
N ALA A 625 30.86 -3.03 8.00
CA ALA A 625 29.41 -2.98 7.95
C ALA A 625 28.78 -4.19 8.66
N VAL A 626 29.35 -5.39 8.53
CA VAL A 626 28.93 -6.57 9.28
C VAL A 626 29.10 -6.38 10.79
N ALA A 627 30.27 -5.89 11.22
CA ALA A 627 30.54 -5.65 12.64
C ALA A 627 29.58 -4.59 13.22
N ARG A 628 29.33 -3.51 12.47
CA ARG A 628 28.36 -2.47 12.82
C ARG A 628 26.95 -3.02 12.97
N ALA A 629 26.48 -3.81 12.00
CA ALA A 629 25.15 -4.42 12.04
C ALA A 629 24.98 -5.38 13.24
N LEU A 630 25.97 -6.25 13.50
CA LEU A 630 25.92 -7.19 14.63
C LEU A 630 26.02 -6.51 16.00
N GLY A 631 26.73 -5.37 16.07
CA GLY A 631 26.82 -4.56 17.28
C GLY A 631 25.58 -3.68 17.53
N ALA A 632 24.77 -3.44 16.50
CA ALA A 632 23.57 -2.62 16.58
C ALA A 632 22.33 -3.46 16.93
N GLY A 633 21.44 -2.88 17.75
CA GLY A 633 20.13 -3.48 18.06
C GLY A 633 19.15 -3.43 16.89
N GLU A 634 19.47 -2.67 15.84
CA GLU A 634 18.61 -2.43 14.68
C GLU A 634 19.40 -2.47 13.38
N LEU A 635 18.71 -2.73 12.26
CA LEU A 635 19.32 -2.68 10.94
C LEU A 635 19.18 -1.25 10.40
N ASP A 636 20.27 -0.70 9.91
CA ASP A 636 20.27 0.57 9.17
C ASP A 636 19.77 0.36 7.73
N ALA A 637 19.63 1.46 6.98
CA ALA A 637 19.12 1.41 5.60
C ALA A 637 19.98 0.53 4.68
N ASP A 638 21.31 0.59 4.82
CA ASP A 638 22.25 -0.15 3.99
C ASP A 638 22.18 -1.66 4.25
N ALA A 639 22.16 -2.07 5.52
CA ALA A 639 22.04 -3.47 5.89
C ALA A 639 20.67 -4.04 5.49
N THR A 640 19.58 -3.27 5.65
CA THR A 640 18.25 -3.65 5.15
C THR A 640 18.26 -3.82 3.62
N ALA A 641 18.83 -2.86 2.88
CA ALA A 641 18.96 -2.94 1.44
C ALA A 641 19.79 -4.15 0.99
N ALA A 642 20.88 -4.48 1.71
CA ALA A 642 21.70 -5.65 1.44
C ALA A 642 20.93 -6.97 1.60
N VAL A 643 20.08 -7.10 2.64
CA VAL A 643 19.21 -8.28 2.81
C VAL A 643 18.25 -8.44 1.63
N HIS A 644 17.58 -7.35 1.23
CA HIS A 644 16.66 -7.41 0.09
C HIS A 644 17.40 -7.64 -1.24
N ARG A 645 18.58 -7.06 -1.43
CA ARG A 645 19.41 -7.31 -2.63
C ARG A 645 19.87 -8.76 -2.73
N TYR A 646 20.25 -9.37 -1.61
CA TYR A 646 20.60 -10.79 -1.56
C TYR A 646 19.45 -11.66 -2.09
N LEU A 647 18.23 -11.38 -1.65
CA LEU A 647 17.05 -12.09 -2.12
C LEU A 647 16.68 -11.74 -3.56
N ALA A 648 16.90 -10.49 -3.98
CA ALA A 648 16.62 -10.03 -5.35
C ALA A 648 17.47 -10.75 -6.40
N ARG A 649 18.68 -11.19 -6.04
CA ARG A 649 19.58 -12.00 -6.89
C ARG A 649 19.04 -13.40 -7.21
N THR A 650 18.09 -13.92 -6.44
CA THR A 650 17.51 -15.26 -6.70
C THR A 650 16.89 -15.37 -8.10
N PRO A 651 16.84 -16.56 -8.71
CA PRO A 651 16.16 -16.74 -10.00
C PRO A 651 14.62 -16.76 -9.87
N ALA A 652 14.06 -16.61 -8.67
CA ALA A 652 12.62 -16.60 -8.43
C ALA A 652 11.91 -15.57 -9.33
N ARG A 653 10.82 -15.97 -10.00
CA ARG A 653 10.07 -15.12 -10.93
C ARG A 653 9.53 -13.85 -10.29
N LEU A 654 9.07 -13.94 -9.05
CA LEU A 654 8.52 -12.81 -8.31
C LEU A 654 9.25 -12.65 -6.97
N MET A 655 9.43 -11.41 -6.53
CA MET A 655 9.88 -11.09 -5.19
C MET A 655 8.92 -10.09 -4.55
N MET A 656 8.52 -10.32 -3.30
CA MET A 656 7.69 -9.37 -2.56
C MET A 656 8.50 -8.75 -1.42
N VAL A 657 8.43 -7.42 -1.31
CA VAL A 657 8.98 -6.65 -0.19
C VAL A 657 7.84 -6.16 0.68
N GLN A 658 7.86 -6.43 1.98
CA GLN A 658 6.83 -5.95 2.89
C GLN A 658 6.97 -4.45 3.13
N ALA A 659 5.86 -3.72 3.17
CA ALA A 659 5.86 -2.30 3.52
C ALA A 659 6.42 -2.07 4.93
N GLU A 660 6.22 -3.02 5.84
CA GLU A 660 6.81 -3.02 7.18
C GLU A 660 8.35 -2.98 7.15
N ASP A 661 8.99 -3.73 6.24
CA ASP A 661 10.45 -3.74 6.09
C ASP A 661 10.96 -2.42 5.51
N LEU A 662 10.23 -1.86 4.52
CA LEU A 662 10.53 -0.57 3.92
C LEU A 662 10.51 0.58 4.95
N LEU A 663 9.59 0.51 5.92
CA LEU A 663 9.41 1.53 6.96
C LEU A 663 10.12 1.21 8.28
N GLY A 664 10.76 0.04 8.39
CA GLY A 664 11.48 -0.37 9.60
C GLY A 664 10.59 -0.72 10.79
N GLU A 665 9.35 -1.17 10.55
CA GLU A 665 8.41 -1.58 11.59
C GLU A 665 8.97 -2.79 12.33
N ARG A 666 8.84 -2.82 13.67
CA ARG A 666 9.30 -3.94 14.53
C ARG A 666 8.21 -4.95 14.84
N GLU A 667 6.99 -4.45 14.90
CA GLU A 667 5.84 -5.20 15.36
C GLU A 667 5.17 -5.92 14.19
N GLN A 668 4.89 -7.21 14.37
CA GLN A 668 4.21 -7.99 13.33
C GLN A 668 2.70 -7.73 13.30
N ALA A 669 2.12 -7.83 12.10
CA ALA A 669 0.70 -7.58 11.84
C ALA A 669 -0.23 -8.61 12.49
N ASN A 670 0.17 -9.89 12.49
CA ASN A 670 -0.55 -11.00 13.09
C ASN A 670 0.40 -11.92 13.86
N MET A 671 -0.03 -12.45 15.00
CA MET A 671 0.68 -13.45 15.82
C MET A 671 -0.11 -14.75 15.83
N PRO A 672 0.29 -15.77 15.03
CA PRO A 672 -0.40 -17.06 15.01
C PRO A 672 -0.56 -17.67 16.41
N GLY A 673 -1.70 -18.29 16.67
CA GLY A 673 -2.03 -18.87 17.97
C GLY A 673 -2.60 -17.87 19.00
N THR A 674 -2.90 -16.64 18.59
CA THR A 674 -3.50 -15.62 19.46
C THR A 674 -4.82 -15.09 18.87
N LEU A 675 -5.73 -14.64 19.74
CA LEU A 675 -6.98 -13.99 19.34
C LEU A 675 -6.92 -12.50 19.70
N ASP A 676 -7.25 -12.15 20.94
CA ASP A 676 -7.28 -10.76 21.43
C ASP A 676 -6.08 -10.37 22.32
N THR A 677 -5.20 -11.32 22.65
CA THR A 677 -4.01 -11.06 23.49
C THR A 677 -2.90 -10.31 22.76
N HIS A 678 -2.92 -10.33 21.42
CA HIS A 678 -2.09 -9.54 20.52
C HIS A 678 -3.01 -8.72 19.57
N PRO A 679 -2.64 -7.49 19.16
CA PRO A 679 -3.46 -6.64 18.28
C PRO A 679 -3.44 -7.11 16.80
N ASN A 680 -3.83 -8.38 16.57
CA ASN A 680 -3.91 -8.98 15.25
C ASN A 680 -4.80 -8.18 14.30
N TRP A 681 -4.30 -7.93 13.10
CA TRP A 681 -5.01 -7.25 12.00
C TRP A 681 -5.41 -5.81 12.31
N ARG A 682 -4.71 -5.15 13.25
CA ARG A 682 -5.03 -3.76 13.65
C ARG A 682 -3.87 -2.79 13.45
N ARG A 683 -2.64 -3.27 13.31
CA ARG A 683 -1.48 -2.37 13.25
C ARG A 683 -1.51 -1.54 11.98
N ARG A 684 -1.30 -0.23 12.14
CA ARG A 684 -1.17 0.73 11.05
C ARG A 684 0.29 1.04 10.83
N LEU A 685 0.68 1.23 9.58
CA LEU A 685 2.02 1.66 9.19
C LEU A 685 2.32 3.05 9.80
N SER A 686 3.57 3.31 10.15
CA SER A 686 3.99 4.58 10.78
C SER A 686 3.86 5.80 9.86
N LEU A 687 3.99 5.60 8.54
CA LEU A 687 4.02 6.67 7.54
C LEU A 687 2.99 6.47 6.44
N SER A 688 2.47 7.59 5.92
CA SER A 688 1.57 7.60 4.78
C SER A 688 2.29 7.27 3.47
N ALA A 689 1.58 6.61 2.56
CA ALA A 689 2.15 6.09 1.29
C ALA A 689 2.78 7.18 0.40
N ASP A 690 2.21 8.39 0.41
CA ASP A 690 2.70 9.55 -0.34
C ASP A 690 4.09 10.03 0.13
N ARG A 691 4.51 9.66 1.34
CA ARG A 691 5.80 10.05 1.93
C ARG A 691 6.89 8.99 1.76
N TRP A 692 6.56 7.80 1.25
CA TRP A 692 7.52 6.69 1.18
C TRP A 692 8.72 7.02 0.31
N SER A 693 8.53 7.70 -0.83
CA SER A 693 9.62 8.06 -1.75
C SER A 693 10.61 9.10 -1.20
N ALA A 694 10.31 9.71 -0.05
CA ALA A 694 11.23 10.62 0.63
C ALA A 694 12.08 9.91 1.72
N GLN A 695 11.82 8.63 2.00
CA GLN A 695 12.51 7.90 3.06
C GLN A 695 13.76 7.21 2.52
N ALA A 696 14.92 7.50 3.14
CA ALA A 696 16.22 6.94 2.73
C ALA A 696 16.21 5.40 2.68
N ARG A 697 15.61 4.73 3.67
CA ARG A 697 15.46 3.26 3.70
C ARG A 697 14.64 2.72 2.54
N VAL A 698 13.51 3.37 2.23
CA VAL A 698 12.64 2.98 1.11
C VAL A 698 13.41 3.06 -0.21
N CYS A 699 14.07 4.19 -0.46
CA CYS A 699 14.85 4.40 -1.68
C CYS A 699 16.00 3.40 -1.78
N ALA A 700 16.78 3.20 -0.71
CA ALA A 700 17.89 2.26 -0.70
C ALA A 700 17.46 0.82 -1.01
N VAL A 701 16.35 0.34 -0.42
CA VAL A 701 15.80 -0.99 -0.72
C VAL A 701 15.30 -1.08 -2.15
N ALA A 702 14.52 -0.09 -2.61
CA ALA A 702 13.97 -0.09 -3.96
C ALA A 702 15.08 -0.07 -5.02
N GLU A 703 16.08 0.80 -4.88
CA GLU A 703 17.24 0.86 -5.76
C GLU A 703 18.02 -0.46 -5.79
N ALA A 704 18.29 -1.04 -4.62
CA ALA A 704 19.03 -2.28 -4.50
C ALA A 704 18.28 -3.48 -5.14
N VAL A 705 16.95 -3.52 -5.03
CA VAL A 705 16.13 -4.55 -5.69
C VAL A 705 16.04 -4.29 -7.19
N ALA A 706 15.81 -3.04 -7.62
CA ALA A 706 15.68 -2.67 -9.02
C ALA A 706 16.96 -2.92 -9.83
N GLN A 707 18.15 -2.81 -9.22
CA GLN A 707 19.42 -3.18 -9.85
C GLN A 707 19.49 -4.67 -10.25
N GLU A 708 18.90 -5.56 -9.44
CA GLU A 708 18.90 -6.99 -9.70
C GLU A 708 17.65 -7.45 -10.50
N ARG A 709 16.55 -6.69 -10.39
CA ARG A 709 15.24 -6.96 -10.96
C ARG A 709 14.67 -5.69 -11.64
N PRO A 710 15.26 -5.27 -12.77
CA PRO A 710 14.81 -4.08 -13.47
C PRO A 710 13.37 -4.25 -13.97
N ALA A 711 12.56 -3.21 -13.80
CA ALA A 711 11.23 -3.17 -14.38
C ALA A 711 11.33 -3.27 -15.92
N ARG A 712 10.62 -4.23 -16.52
CA ARG A 712 10.28 -4.11 -17.94
C ARG A 712 9.23 -3.03 -18.05
N MET A 713 9.62 -1.85 -18.51
CA MET A 713 8.64 -0.98 -19.15
C MET A 713 8.23 -1.69 -20.43
N ASP A 714 7.02 -2.25 -20.48
CA ASP A 714 6.49 -2.79 -21.73
C ASP A 714 6.63 -1.73 -22.81
N ALA A 715 7.17 -2.14 -23.97
CA ALA A 715 7.34 -1.27 -25.14
C ALA A 715 6.00 -0.73 -25.69
N ALA A 716 4.87 -1.09 -25.09
CA ALA A 716 3.54 -0.52 -25.33
C ALA A 716 3.23 0.73 -24.48
N GLY A 717 3.98 0.97 -23.39
CA GLY A 717 4.00 2.24 -22.66
C GLY A 717 5.27 2.99 -23.00
N ALA A 718 5.27 3.72 -24.13
CA ALA A 718 6.40 4.54 -24.53
C ALA A 718 6.94 5.32 -23.31
N ALA A 719 8.25 5.20 -23.03
CA ALA A 719 8.95 6.10 -22.11
C ALA A 719 8.39 7.51 -22.32
N PRO A 720 7.99 8.25 -21.26
CA PRO A 720 7.24 9.48 -21.40
C PRO A 720 7.92 10.34 -22.45
N ARG A 721 7.29 10.44 -23.62
CA ARG A 721 7.83 11.22 -24.73
C ARG A 721 7.83 12.66 -24.26
N THR A 722 8.97 13.34 -24.40
CA THR A 722 9.09 14.75 -24.06
C THR A 722 7.94 15.51 -24.72
N ARG A 723 7.07 16.10 -23.91
CA ARG A 723 5.89 16.83 -24.38
C ARG A 723 6.34 18.22 -24.80
N ILE A 724 6.52 18.40 -26.11
CA ILE A 724 6.93 19.68 -26.68
C ILE A 724 5.69 20.56 -26.88
N PRO A 725 5.66 21.77 -26.31
CA PRO A 725 4.58 22.73 -26.55
C PRO A 725 4.44 23.10 -28.02
N ARG A 726 3.20 23.12 -28.53
CA ARG A 726 2.88 23.62 -29.88
C ARG A 726 2.63 25.12 -29.91
N ALA A 727 2.02 25.63 -28.84
CA ALA A 727 1.71 27.03 -28.60
C ALA A 727 1.59 27.25 -27.09
N THR A 728 2.15 28.35 -26.60
CA THR A 728 2.16 28.73 -25.18
C THR A 728 1.38 30.03 -24.94
N TYR A 729 0.80 30.18 -23.75
CA TYR A 729 0.20 31.44 -23.28
C TYR A 729 0.66 31.75 -21.86
N ARG A 730 1.22 32.95 -21.63
CA ARG A 730 1.77 33.32 -20.31
C ARG A 730 0.67 33.68 -19.32
N LEU A 731 0.67 33.05 -18.15
CA LEU A 731 -0.17 33.39 -17.01
C LEU A 731 0.72 33.95 -15.90
N GLN A 732 0.42 35.19 -15.49
CA GLN A 732 1.13 35.87 -14.40
C GLN A 732 0.28 35.76 -13.14
N PHE A 733 0.69 34.89 -12.21
CA PHE A 733 -0.01 34.67 -10.96
C PHE A 733 0.36 35.71 -9.90
N HIS A 734 -0.64 36.15 -9.14
CA HIS A 734 -0.53 37.00 -7.94
C HIS A 734 -1.83 36.93 -7.13
N GLU A 735 -1.90 37.60 -5.97
CA GLU A 735 -3.08 37.59 -5.06
C GLU A 735 -4.43 37.98 -5.72
N GLU A 736 -4.41 38.71 -6.83
CA GLU A 736 -5.59 39.16 -7.58
C GLU A 736 -5.83 38.35 -8.87
N PHE A 737 -4.95 37.39 -9.17
CA PHE A 737 -5.11 36.44 -10.28
C PHE A 737 -4.50 35.09 -9.86
N THR A 738 -5.33 34.28 -9.20
CA THR A 738 -4.96 33.01 -8.55
C THR A 738 -5.10 31.82 -9.49
N PHE A 739 -4.80 30.61 -8.99
CA PHE A 739 -5.05 29.38 -9.73
C PHE A 739 -6.53 29.20 -10.10
N ASP A 740 -7.45 29.56 -9.21
CA ASP A 740 -8.89 29.43 -9.46
C ASP A 740 -9.37 30.45 -10.51
N ASP A 741 -8.79 31.66 -10.55
CA ASP A 741 -9.07 32.64 -11.60
C ASP A 741 -8.55 32.15 -12.97
N ALA A 742 -7.37 31.52 -12.98
CA ALA A 742 -6.81 30.94 -14.20
C ALA A 742 -7.66 29.80 -14.76
N ILE A 743 -8.31 28.99 -13.91
CA ILE A 743 -9.26 27.95 -14.36
C ILE A 743 -10.37 28.55 -15.22
N ALA A 744 -10.88 29.73 -14.85
CA ALA A 744 -11.99 30.38 -15.55
C ALA A 744 -11.64 30.78 -17.00
N VAL A 745 -10.36 31.01 -17.32
CA VAL A 745 -9.93 31.39 -18.68
C VAL A 745 -9.50 30.20 -19.54
N LEU A 746 -9.28 29.01 -18.97
CA LEU A 746 -8.80 27.84 -19.72
C LEU A 746 -9.69 27.45 -20.91
N PRO A 747 -11.05 27.45 -20.82
CA PRO A 747 -11.88 27.11 -21.97
C PRO A 747 -11.69 28.08 -23.16
N TYR A 748 -11.37 29.35 -22.88
CA TYR A 748 -11.05 30.32 -23.93
C TYR A 748 -9.69 30.03 -24.57
N LEU A 749 -8.66 29.75 -23.77
CA LEU A 749 -7.32 29.40 -24.25
C LEU A 749 -7.33 28.11 -25.08
N ALA A 750 -8.11 27.11 -24.66
CA ALA A 750 -8.31 25.88 -25.40
C ALA A 750 -8.92 26.14 -26.80
N ARG A 751 -9.91 27.04 -26.91
CA ARG A 751 -10.50 27.45 -28.21
C ARG A 751 -9.50 28.21 -29.10
N LEU A 752 -8.55 28.94 -28.53
CA LEU A 752 -7.46 29.57 -29.28
C LEU A 752 -6.41 28.56 -29.79
N GLY A 753 -6.48 27.31 -29.35
CA GLY A 753 -5.52 26.28 -29.72
C GLY A 753 -4.23 26.31 -28.89
N ILE A 754 -4.23 26.99 -27.74
CA ILE A 754 -3.10 26.98 -26.81
C ILE A 754 -2.92 25.56 -26.29
N SER A 755 -1.71 25.02 -26.43
CA SER A 755 -1.40 23.66 -25.98
C SER A 755 -0.89 23.61 -24.55
N HIS A 756 -0.17 24.66 -24.12
CA HIS A 756 0.41 24.75 -22.80
C HIS A 756 0.24 26.16 -22.26
N VAL A 757 -0.05 26.29 -20.98
CA VAL A 757 0.13 27.58 -20.30
C VAL A 757 1.57 27.70 -19.81
N TYR A 758 2.10 28.92 -19.81
CA TYR A 758 3.41 29.23 -19.28
C TYR A 758 3.20 30.06 -18.01
N CYS A 759 3.40 29.41 -16.86
CA CYS A 759 3.12 29.96 -15.55
C CYS A 759 4.33 30.73 -15.03
N SER A 760 4.12 31.96 -14.53
CA SER A 760 5.10 32.62 -13.65
C SER A 760 5.46 31.73 -12.45
N PRO A 761 6.54 32.04 -11.69
CA PRO A 761 6.91 31.23 -10.53
C PRO A 761 5.73 30.99 -9.59
N ILE A 762 5.59 29.75 -9.14
CA ILE A 762 4.50 29.31 -8.26
C ILE A 762 4.96 29.07 -6.82
N GLN A 763 6.28 29.06 -6.61
CA GLN A 763 6.89 28.92 -5.31
C GLN A 763 6.52 30.10 -4.41
N ARG A 764 6.57 29.90 -3.09
CA ARG A 764 6.24 30.96 -2.13
C ARG A 764 7.23 32.12 -2.28
N ALA A 765 6.73 33.21 -2.85
CA ALA A 765 7.37 34.50 -2.92
C ALA A 765 7.08 35.33 -1.67
N ARG A 766 7.65 36.53 -1.59
CA ARG A 766 7.29 37.46 -0.50
C ARG A 766 5.80 37.80 -0.56
N PRO A 767 5.15 38.00 0.60
CA PRO A 767 3.75 38.42 0.64
C PRO A 767 3.49 39.67 -0.22
N GLY A 768 2.42 39.65 -1.01
CA GLY A 768 2.05 40.75 -1.91
C GLY A 768 2.88 40.85 -3.20
N SER A 769 3.74 39.88 -3.50
CA SER A 769 4.51 39.87 -4.75
C SER A 769 3.59 39.81 -5.97
N ARG A 770 3.81 40.74 -6.91
CA ARG A 770 3.07 40.80 -8.19
C ARG A 770 3.73 40.01 -9.31
N HIS A 771 4.96 39.55 -9.10
CA HIS A 771 5.77 38.89 -10.12
C HIS A 771 6.20 37.46 -9.75
N GLY A 772 6.34 37.15 -8.48
CA GLY A 772 6.68 35.81 -7.97
C GLY A 772 8.18 35.46 -7.96
N TYR A 773 9.03 36.22 -8.65
CA TYR A 773 10.48 35.97 -8.72
C TYR A 773 11.27 36.20 -7.42
N ASP A 774 10.73 36.90 -6.43
CA ASP A 774 11.33 37.10 -5.10
C ASP A 774 10.99 35.92 -4.17
N VAL A 775 11.36 34.72 -4.61
CA VAL A 775 11.08 33.45 -3.90
C VAL A 775 11.77 33.44 -2.54
N VAL A 776 11.01 33.05 -1.51
CA VAL A 776 11.50 32.90 -0.13
C VAL A 776 11.43 31.46 0.37
N ALA A 777 10.70 30.58 -0.31
CA ALA A 777 10.71 29.13 -0.07
C ALA A 777 10.47 28.37 -1.39
N HIS A 778 11.44 27.55 -1.79
CA HIS A 778 11.39 26.80 -3.06
C HIS A 778 10.60 25.49 -2.99
N ASP A 779 10.35 24.98 -1.79
CA ASP A 779 9.68 23.72 -1.47
C ASP A 779 8.16 23.88 -1.22
N GLU A 780 7.64 25.10 -1.29
CA GLU A 780 6.24 25.41 -1.03
C GLU A 780 5.59 26.12 -2.20
N VAL A 781 4.35 25.73 -2.55
CA VAL A 781 3.50 26.49 -3.49
C VAL A 781 2.88 27.68 -2.76
N ASN A 782 2.95 28.87 -3.35
CA ASN A 782 2.53 30.12 -2.73
C ASN A 782 1.06 30.07 -2.22
N PRO A 783 0.82 30.23 -0.90
CA PRO A 783 -0.51 30.25 -0.33
C PRO A 783 -1.43 31.34 -0.90
N GLU A 784 -0.90 32.51 -1.28
CA GLU A 784 -1.68 33.61 -1.87
C GLU A 784 -2.29 33.24 -3.24
N LEU A 785 -1.72 32.22 -3.91
CA LEU A 785 -2.25 31.70 -5.18
C LEU A 785 -3.31 30.60 -4.99
N GLY A 786 -3.59 30.20 -3.74
CA GLY A 786 -4.44 29.06 -3.37
C GLY A 786 -3.66 27.83 -2.89
N GLY A 787 -2.33 27.94 -2.72
CA GLY A 787 -1.46 26.87 -2.26
C GLY A 787 -1.46 25.63 -3.15
N PHE A 788 -0.95 24.52 -2.61
CA PHE A 788 -0.86 23.26 -3.37
C PHE A 788 -2.22 22.73 -3.81
N GLU A 789 -3.27 22.91 -2.99
CA GLU A 789 -4.63 22.48 -3.35
C GLU A 789 -5.19 23.24 -4.56
N GLY A 790 -5.00 24.57 -4.59
CA GLY A 790 -5.35 25.40 -5.75
C GLY A 790 -4.59 24.97 -6.99
N PHE A 791 -3.28 24.74 -6.86
CA PHE A 791 -2.45 24.27 -7.97
C PHE A 791 -2.90 22.90 -8.51
N ALA A 792 -3.27 21.97 -7.63
CA ALA A 792 -3.79 20.66 -8.02
C ALA A 792 -5.12 20.77 -8.78
N ARG A 793 -6.04 21.64 -8.34
CA ARG A 793 -7.29 21.92 -9.07
C ARG A 793 -7.01 22.50 -10.45
N PHE A 794 -6.12 23.49 -10.53
CA PHE A 794 -5.73 24.12 -11.79
C PHE A 794 -5.09 23.13 -12.78
N THR A 795 -4.19 22.29 -12.29
CA THR A 795 -3.54 21.23 -13.09
C THR A 795 -4.57 20.26 -13.66
N ARG A 796 -5.55 19.82 -12.84
CA ARG A 796 -6.62 18.95 -13.31
C ARG A 796 -7.48 19.64 -14.37
N ALA A 797 -7.82 20.91 -14.18
CA ALA A 797 -8.61 21.67 -15.15
C ALA A 797 -7.87 21.84 -16.49
N LEU A 798 -6.55 22.01 -16.49
CA LEU A 798 -5.72 21.98 -17.70
C LEU A 798 -5.81 20.63 -18.41
N GLN A 799 -5.66 19.53 -17.67
CA GLN A 799 -5.74 18.17 -18.20
C GLN A 799 -7.11 17.86 -18.81
N ASP A 800 -8.20 18.31 -18.17
CA ASP A 800 -9.57 18.18 -18.69
C ASP A 800 -9.77 18.92 -20.03
N GLN A 801 -8.97 19.95 -20.31
CA GLN A 801 -8.93 20.67 -21.60
C GLN A 801 -7.88 20.11 -22.58
N GLY A 802 -7.15 19.05 -22.20
CA GLY A 802 -6.04 18.50 -23.00
C GLY A 802 -4.84 19.43 -23.11
N MET A 803 -4.67 20.36 -22.16
CA MET A 803 -3.58 21.32 -22.09
C MET A 803 -2.52 20.88 -21.07
N GLY A 804 -1.28 21.29 -21.30
CA GLY A 804 -0.16 21.14 -20.37
C GLY A 804 0.27 22.45 -19.73
N GLN A 805 1.35 22.43 -18.94
CA GLN A 805 1.94 23.66 -18.39
C GLN A 805 3.46 23.65 -18.34
N LEU A 806 4.05 24.85 -18.46
CA LEU A 806 5.44 25.14 -18.21
C LEU A 806 5.58 25.99 -16.96
N LEU A 807 6.57 25.71 -16.11
CA LEU A 807 6.90 26.58 -14.97
C LEU A 807 8.10 27.46 -15.29
N ASP A 808 7.98 28.76 -14.99
CA ASP A 808 9.10 29.68 -14.97
C ASP A 808 9.87 29.57 -13.64
N LEU A 809 11.19 29.52 -13.73
CA LEU A 809 12.08 29.44 -12.57
C LEU A 809 13.26 30.38 -12.74
N VAL A 810 13.59 31.12 -11.68
CA VAL A 810 14.87 31.83 -11.57
C VAL A 810 15.69 31.13 -10.48
N PRO A 811 16.74 30.37 -10.84
CA PRO A 811 17.48 29.56 -9.87
C PRO A 811 18.49 30.36 -9.05
N ASN A 812 18.80 31.59 -9.44
CA ASN A 812 20.02 32.26 -9.01
C ASN A 812 19.94 32.95 -7.65
N HIS A 813 18.75 33.16 -7.08
CA HIS A 813 18.61 34.01 -5.91
C HIS A 813 17.36 33.69 -5.08
N MET A 814 17.33 34.24 -3.87
CA MET A 814 16.13 34.30 -3.03
C MET A 814 15.94 35.72 -2.49
N GLY A 815 14.69 36.06 -2.13
CA GLY A 815 14.38 37.28 -1.40
C GLY A 815 14.93 37.22 0.03
N VAL A 816 15.75 38.19 0.45
CA VAL A 816 16.50 38.15 1.73
C VAL A 816 16.19 39.30 2.69
N LEU A 817 15.25 40.18 2.37
CA LEU A 817 14.78 41.23 3.30
C LEU A 817 13.40 40.90 3.87
N GLY A 818 13.17 41.35 5.11
CA GLY A 818 11.88 41.21 5.80
C GLY A 818 11.92 40.16 6.91
N ALA A 819 10.89 39.31 6.98
CA ALA A 819 10.78 38.27 8.00
C ALA A 819 10.38 36.90 7.41
N ASP A 820 10.40 36.76 6.08
CA ASP A 820 9.67 35.70 5.39
C ASP A 820 10.55 34.56 4.85
N ASN A 821 11.86 34.80 4.71
CA ASN A 821 12.83 33.80 4.22
C ASN A 821 13.46 33.03 5.38
N PRO A 822 13.06 31.77 5.64
CA PRO A 822 13.59 30.98 6.74
C PRO A 822 15.07 30.65 6.59
N TRP A 823 15.57 30.45 5.36
CA TRP A 823 16.99 30.11 5.13
C TRP A 823 17.88 31.29 5.48
N TRP A 824 17.50 32.49 5.02
CA TRP A 824 18.27 33.70 5.33
C TRP A 824 18.21 34.03 6.82
N LEU A 825 17.03 33.92 7.45
CA LEU A 825 16.90 34.15 8.88
C LEU A 825 17.75 33.18 9.71
N ASP A 826 17.85 31.91 9.30
CA ASP A 826 18.75 30.95 9.95
C ASP A 826 20.23 31.33 9.77
N VAL A 827 20.63 31.84 8.59
CA VAL A 827 21.98 32.40 8.39
C VAL A 827 22.25 33.57 9.33
N LEU A 828 21.28 34.48 9.51
CA LEU A 828 21.44 35.61 10.44
C LEU A 828 21.48 35.17 11.91
N GLU A 829 20.80 34.07 12.25
CA GLU A 829 20.77 33.51 13.61
C GLU A 829 22.03 32.69 13.93
N ASN A 830 22.55 31.93 12.97
CA ASN A 830 23.60 30.94 13.21
C ASN A 830 24.94 31.25 12.54
N GLY A 831 25.02 32.28 11.69
CA GLY A 831 26.26 32.64 11.00
C GLY A 831 26.79 31.50 10.11
N GLU A 832 28.11 31.30 10.12
CA GLU A 832 28.79 30.22 9.37
C GLU A 832 28.36 28.79 9.79
N ASP A 833 27.82 28.65 11.00
CA ASP A 833 27.30 27.37 11.52
C ASP A 833 25.87 27.06 11.01
N SER A 834 25.21 27.98 10.29
CA SER A 834 23.92 27.74 9.66
C SER A 834 23.96 26.59 8.66
N ALA A 835 22.89 25.80 8.61
CA ALA A 835 22.71 24.77 7.57
C ALA A 835 22.70 25.39 6.17
N TYR A 836 22.25 26.64 6.05
CA TYR A 836 22.11 27.39 4.81
C TYR A 836 23.25 28.38 4.55
N ALA A 837 24.26 28.49 5.43
CA ALA A 837 25.40 29.40 5.23
C ALA A 837 26.10 29.20 3.88
N ARG A 838 26.15 27.95 3.41
CA ARG A 838 26.76 27.56 2.13
C ARG A 838 25.82 27.68 0.93
N PHE A 839 24.53 27.91 1.17
CA PHE A 839 23.55 28.03 0.10
C PHE A 839 23.66 29.40 -0.58
N PHE A 840 23.98 30.42 0.21
CA PHE A 840 24.21 31.78 -0.27
C PHE A 840 25.69 32.01 -0.57
N ASP A 841 25.96 32.91 -1.52
CA ASP A 841 27.32 33.33 -1.86
C ASP A 841 27.73 34.52 -0.96
N ILE A 842 28.24 34.19 0.24
CA ILE A 842 28.64 35.14 1.31
C ILE A 842 30.16 35.07 1.50
N GLU A 843 30.80 36.25 1.47
CA GLU A 843 32.19 36.45 1.88
C GLU A 843 32.26 36.67 3.39
N TRP A 844 32.52 35.60 4.13
CA TRP A 844 32.55 35.60 5.59
C TRP A 844 33.83 36.23 6.17
N GLN A 845 34.89 36.37 5.36
CA GLN A 845 36.17 36.93 5.81
C GLN A 845 36.58 38.13 4.93
N PRO A 846 35.76 39.21 4.92
CA PRO A 846 36.05 40.41 4.15
C PRO A 846 37.27 41.17 4.70
N LEU A 847 37.80 42.12 3.92
CA LEU A 847 38.96 42.93 4.31
C LEU A 847 38.68 43.83 5.54
N ASP A 848 37.41 44.20 5.77
CA ASP A 848 36.99 44.91 6.98
C ASP A 848 36.93 43.93 8.17
N ALA A 849 37.84 44.08 9.12
CA ALA A 849 37.92 43.24 10.30
C ALA A 849 36.66 43.31 11.19
N ASP A 850 35.91 44.42 11.14
CA ASP A 850 34.67 44.58 11.89
C ASP A 850 33.51 43.76 11.30
N LEU A 851 33.67 43.24 10.08
CA LEU A 851 32.70 42.43 9.36
C LEU A 851 33.07 40.94 9.30
N ALA A 852 34.22 40.55 9.87
CA ALA A 852 34.62 39.14 9.96
C ALA A 852 33.57 38.29 10.70
N GLY A 853 33.10 37.23 10.06
CA GLY A 853 32.05 36.34 10.58
C GLY A 853 30.64 36.96 10.64
N LYS A 854 30.42 38.11 9.98
CA LYS A 854 29.13 38.83 9.98
C LYS A 854 28.61 39.07 8.56
N VAL A 855 27.29 39.13 8.41
CA VAL A 855 26.63 39.58 7.17
C VAL A 855 26.25 41.06 7.28
N LEU A 856 26.67 41.90 6.32
CA LEU A 856 26.26 43.31 6.29
C LEU A 856 24.84 43.46 5.74
N LEU A 857 23.96 44.11 6.48
CA LEU A 857 22.56 44.36 6.10
C LEU A 857 22.30 45.88 5.97
N PRO A 858 22.39 46.45 4.76
CA PRO A 858 22.15 47.87 4.52
C PRO A 858 20.65 48.17 4.39
N VAL A 859 19.95 48.16 5.52
CA VAL A 859 18.48 48.27 5.60
C VAL A 859 18.00 49.46 6.42
N LEU A 860 18.91 50.11 7.17
CA LEU A 860 18.54 51.22 8.03
C LEU A 860 18.25 52.48 7.22
N GLY A 861 17.24 53.26 7.62
CA GLY A 861 16.87 54.53 6.98
C GLY A 861 17.84 55.70 7.25
N ASP A 862 18.78 55.54 8.18
CA ASP A 862 19.78 56.53 8.60
C ASP A 862 21.02 55.79 9.17
N SER A 863 22.03 56.51 9.64
CA SER A 863 23.20 55.94 10.31
C SER A 863 22.82 55.09 11.53
N TYR A 864 23.51 53.95 11.73
CA TYR A 864 23.26 53.01 12.83
C TYR A 864 23.17 53.71 14.20
N GLY A 865 24.10 54.60 14.50
CA GLY A 865 24.12 55.34 15.76
C GLY A 865 22.87 56.20 15.98
N ALA A 866 22.39 56.89 14.94
CA ALA A 866 21.19 57.73 15.02
C ALA A 866 19.90 56.89 15.17
N VAL A 867 19.80 55.76 14.46
CA VAL A 867 18.67 54.83 14.56
C VAL A 867 18.61 54.20 15.96
N LEU A 868 19.76 53.78 16.49
CA LEU A 868 19.86 53.26 17.85
C LEU A 868 19.49 54.32 18.89
N ASP A 869 19.95 55.57 18.72
CA ASP A 869 19.64 56.69 19.61
C ASP A 869 18.15 57.04 19.65
N ARG A 870 17.44 56.88 18.53
CA ARG A 870 16.00 57.08 18.45
C ARG A 870 15.18 55.91 19.00
N GLY A 871 15.82 54.80 19.39
CA GLY A 871 15.14 53.61 19.92
C GLY A 871 14.28 52.89 18.87
N GLU A 872 14.68 52.99 17.60
CA GLU A 872 13.98 52.37 16.47
C GLU A 872 14.29 50.87 16.35
N LEU A 873 15.45 50.42 16.85
CA LEU A 873 15.81 49.01 17.00
C LEU A 873 15.25 48.48 18.32
N LYS A 874 14.36 47.49 18.26
CA LYS A 874 13.70 46.94 19.45
C LYS A 874 13.89 45.45 19.57
N LEU A 875 14.32 45.00 20.74
CA LEU A 875 14.33 43.59 21.12
C LEU A 875 12.88 43.12 21.34
N ALA A 876 12.49 42.03 20.68
CA ALA A 876 11.14 41.48 20.70
C ALA A 876 11.16 39.96 20.82
N LEU A 877 10.07 39.40 21.34
CA LEU A 877 9.82 37.97 21.47
C LEU A 877 8.67 37.56 20.54
N ASP A 878 8.89 36.46 19.81
CA ASP A 878 7.82 35.67 19.22
C ASP A 878 7.40 34.60 20.24
N ASP A 879 6.26 34.85 20.91
CA ASP A 879 5.74 33.97 21.95
C ASP A 879 5.47 32.55 21.44
N THR A 880 5.09 32.40 20.17
CA THR A 880 4.72 31.11 19.58
C THR A 880 5.93 30.23 19.27
N ARG A 881 7.07 30.86 19.00
CA ARG A 881 8.32 30.16 18.64
C ARG A 881 9.36 30.20 19.76
N GLY A 882 9.12 30.95 20.83
CA GLY A 882 10.13 31.21 21.86
C GLY A 882 11.39 31.83 21.26
N ALA A 883 11.24 32.71 20.26
CA ALA A 883 12.35 33.26 19.49
C ALA A 883 12.52 34.76 19.74
N LEU A 884 13.72 35.17 20.12
CA LEU A 884 14.11 36.56 20.33
C LEU A 884 14.69 37.15 19.04
N SER A 885 14.32 38.39 18.72
CA SER A 885 14.81 39.10 17.54
C SER A 885 14.88 40.61 17.76
N ILE A 886 15.73 41.30 17.00
CA ILE A 886 15.69 42.74 16.82
C ILE A 886 14.70 43.07 15.70
N ARG A 887 13.81 44.03 15.96
CA ARG A 887 12.80 44.53 15.02
C ARG A 887 13.17 45.94 14.58
N TYR A 888 13.08 46.18 13.28
CA TYR A 888 13.18 47.50 12.66
C TYR A 888 12.09 47.61 11.60
N HIS A 889 11.02 48.33 11.90
CA HIS A 889 9.79 48.35 11.09
C HIS A 889 9.32 46.91 10.76
N GLU A 890 9.23 46.55 9.48
CA GLU A 890 8.86 45.22 8.99
C GLU A 890 9.95 44.16 9.16
N HIS A 891 11.22 44.57 9.27
CA HIS A 891 12.36 43.67 9.30
C HIS A 891 12.49 42.95 10.63
N ARG A 892 12.88 41.66 10.55
CA ARG A 892 13.18 40.81 11.71
C ARG A 892 14.62 40.31 11.59
N PHE A 893 15.42 40.56 12.61
CA PHE A 893 16.79 40.05 12.72
C PHE A 893 16.89 39.15 13.95
N PRO A 894 16.99 37.83 13.80
CA PRO A 894 17.09 36.90 14.92
C PRO A 894 18.27 37.23 15.85
N LEU A 895 18.20 36.80 17.10
CA LEU A 895 19.36 36.83 17.98
C LEU A 895 20.18 35.57 17.80
N ALA A 896 21.51 35.69 17.81
CA ALA A 896 22.42 34.58 17.90
C ALA A 896 22.11 33.75 19.16
N PRO A 897 22.12 32.40 19.11
CA PRO A 897 21.80 31.56 20.25
C PRO A 897 22.55 31.95 21.53
N ALA A 898 23.86 32.21 21.44
CA ALA A 898 24.66 32.61 22.60
C ALA A 898 24.13 33.88 23.31
N SER A 899 23.48 34.78 22.58
CA SER A 899 22.88 36.02 23.13
C SER A 899 21.63 35.77 23.97
N TYR A 900 20.93 34.63 23.82
CA TYR A 900 19.76 34.30 24.64
C TYR A 900 20.12 34.25 26.12
N ALA A 901 21.30 33.72 26.45
CA ALA A 901 21.76 33.62 27.83
C ALA A 901 21.77 35.00 28.53
N GLU A 902 22.11 36.07 27.82
CA GLU A 902 22.14 37.41 28.41
C GLU A 902 20.73 37.99 28.62
N VAL A 903 19.85 37.84 27.64
CA VAL A 903 18.46 38.31 27.76
C VAL A 903 17.71 37.56 28.85
N LEU A 904 17.88 36.23 28.93
CA LEU A 904 17.23 35.39 29.93
C LEU A 904 17.76 35.65 31.35
N ARG A 905 19.03 36.03 31.52
CA ARG A 905 19.58 36.47 32.82
C ARG A 905 18.88 37.73 33.37
N TRP A 906 18.46 38.65 32.50
CA TRP A 906 17.69 39.82 32.94
C TRP A 906 16.29 39.42 33.40
N ALA A 907 15.65 38.48 32.70
CA ALA A 907 14.35 37.94 33.11
C ALA A 907 14.45 37.16 34.45
N GLU A 908 15.51 36.37 34.63
CA GLU A 908 15.84 35.70 35.88
C GLU A 908 15.93 36.68 37.06
N GLY A 909 16.58 37.83 36.87
CA GLY A 909 16.70 38.86 37.92
C GLY A 909 15.41 39.65 38.23
N LEU A 910 14.34 39.44 37.45
CA LEU A 910 13.05 40.13 37.59
C LEU A 910 11.92 39.23 38.08
N VAL A 911 12.21 37.95 38.38
CA VAL A 911 11.24 36.98 38.90
C VAL A 911 11.70 36.44 40.25
N ASP A 912 10.80 36.39 41.24
CA ASP A 912 11.11 35.90 42.60
C ASP A 912 10.88 34.38 42.77
N ASP A 913 10.45 33.69 41.73
CA ASP A 913 10.20 32.25 41.71
C ASP A 913 11.48 31.46 41.38
N ALA A 914 12.01 30.71 42.35
CA ALA A 914 13.25 29.96 42.22
C ALA A 914 13.21 28.87 41.13
N GLN A 915 12.05 28.27 40.85
CA GLN A 915 11.90 27.27 39.80
C GLN A 915 11.97 27.93 38.42
N VAL A 916 11.34 29.09 38.26
CA VAL A 916 11.39 29.88 37.02
C VAL A 916 12.80 30.44 36.79
N GLN A 917 13.49 30.92 37.83
CA GLN A 917 14.89 31.35 37.75
C GLN A 917 15.81 30.22 37.24
N ALA A 918 15.72 29.03 37.85
CA ALA A 918 16.50 27.88 37.44
C ALA A 918 16.20 27.44 36.00
N ALA A 919 14.93 27.56 35.57
CA ALA A 919 14.54 27.25 34.21
C ALA A 919 15.15 28.23 33.19
N PHE A 920 15.08 29.54 33.44
CA PHE A 920 15.72 30.55 32.58
C PHE A 920 17.24 30.34 32.49
N ALA A 921 17.92 30.09 33.62
CA ALA A 921 19.35 29.81 33.65
C ALA A 921 19.71 28.55 32.83
N SER A 922 18.93 27.47 32.98
CA SER A 922 19.15 26.22 32.25
C SER A 922 18.94 26.36 30.75
N ILE A 923 17.90 27.08 30.32
CA ILE A 923 17.61 27.34 28.91
C ILE A 923 18.69 28.25 28.32
N GLY A 924 19.08 29.31 29.03
CA GLY A 924 20.17 30.19 28.62
C GLY A 924 21.50 29.43 28.47
N HIS A 925 21.81 28.51 29.38
CA HIS A 925 22.98 27.65 29.27
C HIS A 925 22.92 26.75 28.02
N ALA A 926 21.76 26.18 27.70
CA ALA A 926 21.59 25.33 26.53
C ALA A 926 21.88 26.10 25.23
N PHE A 927 21.33 27.31 25.08
CA PHE A 927 21.60 28.16 23.92
C PHE A 927 23.07 28.60 23.81
N ALA A 928 23.75 28.85 24.94
CA ALA A 928 25.15 29.29 24.96
C ALA A 928 26.17 28.19 24.62
N HIS A 929 25.79 26.91 24.73
CA HIS A 929 26.71 25.77 24.56
C HIS A 929 26.32 24.86 23.40
N LEU A 930 25.63 25.41 22.40
CA LEU A 930 25.33 24.67 21.18
C LEU A 930 26.62 24.27 20.45
N PRO A 931 26.69 23.05 19.88
CA PRO A 931 27.87 22.60 19.16
C PRO A 931 28.10 23.43 17.89
N SER A 932 29.35 23.51 17.44
CA SER A 932 29.78 24.29 16.26
C SER A 932 30.60 23.44 15.28
N GLY A 933 30.70 23.91 14.04
CA GLY A 933 31.41 23.25 12.94
C GLY A 933 30.56 22.33 12.07
N ASP A 934 31.06 22.05 10.86
CA ASP A 934 30.31 21.36 9.79
C ASP A 934 29.74 19.99 10.19
N ALA A 935 30.51 19.17 10.92
CA ALA A 935 30.08 17.83 11.33
C ALA A 935 28.97 17.84 12.42
N ALA A 936 28.71 19.00 13.04
CA ALA A 936 27.78 19.11 14.15
C ALA A 936 26.49 19.91 13.81
N ARG A 937 26.34 20.41 12.58
CA ARG A 937 25.21 21.28 12.19
C ARG A 937 23.83 20.66 12.44
N GLU A 938 23.66 19.36 12.15
CA GLU A 938 22.40 18.66 12.43
C GLU A 938 22.11 18.55 13.93
N VAL A 939 23.13 18.23 14.72
CA VAL A 939 23.01 18.13 16.19
C VAL A 939 22.69 19.50 16.78
N ARG A 940 23.37 20.55 16.30
CA ARG A 940 23.13 21.94 16.67
C ARG A 940 21.69 22.35 16.42
N ALA A 941 21.18 22.15 15.20
CA ALA A 941 19.82 22.51 14.83
C ALA A 941 18.78 21.81 15.73
N ARG A 942 19.00 20.53 16.04
CA ARG A 942 18.14 19.76 16.96
C ARG A 942 18.17 20.31 18.39
N GLU A 943 19.35 20.58 18.94
CA GLU A 943 19.50 21.10 20.30
C GLU A 943 18.95 22.52 20.43
N GLN A 944 19.14 23.37 19.42
CA GLN A 944 18.55 24.70 19.35
C GLN A 944 17.02 24.64 19.34
N ALA A 945 16.43 23.78 18.50
CA ALA A 945 14.98 23.57 18.48
C ALA A 945 14.43 23.09 19.84
N MET A 946 15.16 22.20 20.52
CA MET A 946 14.81 21.78 21.88
C MET A 946 14.87 22.95 22.89
N ALA A 947 15.86 23.83 22.78
CA ALA A 947 15.98 24.99 23.65
C ALA A 947 14.83 25.99 23.45
N HIS A 948 14.43 26.26 22.19
CA HIS A 948 13.24 27.06 21.88
C HIS A 948 11.96 26.43 22.43
N ALA A 949 11.76 25.13 22.22
CA ALA A 949 10.58 24.42 22.73
C ALA A 949 10.47 24.49 24.25
N ARG A 950 11.59 24.33 24.97
CA ARG A 950 11.66 24.50 26.43
C ARG A 950 11.32 25.92 26.88
N LEU A 951 11.69 26.92 26.08
CA LEU A 951 11.33 28.31 26.38
C LEU A 951 9.82 28.54 26.20
N VAL A 952 9.22 28.04 25.11
CA VAL A 952 7.76 28.10 24.92
C VAL A 952 7.02 27.39 26.05
N GLU A 953 7.43 26.16 26.39
CA GLU A 953 6.84 25.40 27.49
C GLU A 953 6.94 26.14 28.84
N LEU A 954 8.06 26.81 29.11
CA LEU A 954 8.22 27.62 30.31
C LEU A 954 7.25 28.82 30.30
N LEU A 955 7.12 29.51 29.17
CA LEU A 955 6.26 30.68 29.03
C LEU A 955 4.77 30.35 29.14
N ASP A 956 4.35 29.20 28.61
CA ASP A 956 2.95 28.73 28.67
C ASP A 956 2.63 28.04 29.99
N GLY A 957 3.60 27.32 30.56
CA GLY A 957 3.41 26.46 31.73
C GLY A 957 3.60 27.16 33.08
N GLN A 958 4.32 28.29 33.13
CA GLN A 958 4.61 29.01 34.37
C GLN A 958 4.13 30.46 34.32
N ALA A 959 3.11 30.79 35.10
CA ALA A 959 2.44 32.10 35.07
C ALA A 959 3.37 33.29 35.34
N ALA A 960 4.48 33.10 36.06
CA ALA A 960 5.46 34.14 36.37
C ALA A 960 6.53 34.34 35.27
N ALA A 961 6.72 33.39 34.37
CA ALA A 961 7.81 33.43 33.38
C ALA A 961 7.56 34.45 32.26
N ALA A 962 6.38 34.42 31.62
CA ALA A 962 6.07 35.33 30.52
C ALA A 962 6.06 36.82 30.94
N PRO A 963 5.48 37.21 32.09
CA PRO A 963 5.59 38.60 32.58
C PRO A 963 7.03 39.03 32.86
N ALA A 964 7.86 38.16 33.44
CA ALA A 964 9.26 38.47 33.74
C ALA A 964 10.10 38.68 32.48
N LEU A 965 9.93 37.81 31.47
CA LEU A 965 10.60 37.96 30.19
C LEU A 965 10.14 39.24 29.48
N ARG A 966 8.83 39.54 29.45
CA ARG A 966 8.33 40.81 28.88
C ARG A 966 8.90 42.04 29.60
N ALA A 967 8.97 42.02 30.93
CA ALA A 967 9.57 43.09 31.70
C ALA A 967 11.07 43.27 31.41
N ALA A 968 11.80 42.18 31.17
CA ALA A 968 13.19 42.23 30.72
C ALA A 968 13.31 42.88 29.33
N LEU A 969 12.50 42.46 28.37
CA LEU A 969 12.48 43.05 27.01
C LEU A 969 12.15 44.55 27.05
N ASP A 970 11.18 44.95 27.88
CA ASP A 970 10.85 46.35 28.10
C ASP A 970 12.02 47.13 28.69
N ALA A 971 12.82 46.53 29.57
CA ALA A 971 14.02 47.14 30.13
C ALA A 971 15.15 47.30 29.09
N TRP A 972 15.37 46.29 28.25
CA TRP A 972 16.32 46.32 27.12
C TRP A 972 16.01 47.45 26.13
N ASN A 973 14.72 47.71 25.89
CA ASN A 973 14.26 48.73 24.95
C ASN A 973 14.24 50.16 25.52
N ARG A 974 14.71 50.39 26.77
CA ARG A 974 14.76 51.74 27.35
C ARG A 974 16.02 52.48 26.89
N PRO A 975 15.98 53.81 26.74
CA PRO A 975 17.17 54.61 26.41
C PRO A 975 18.36 54.41 27.35
N ARG A 976 18.12 54.08 28.63
CA ARG A 976 19.18 53.81 29.62
C ARG A 976 19.95 52.51 29.37
N ALA A 977 19.39 51.57 28.60
CA ALA A 977 20.01 50.31 28.24
C ALA A 977 20.69 50.38 26.85
N ARG A 978 20.84 51.58 26.26
CA ARG A 978 21.44 51.77 24.92
C ARG A 978 22.78 51.04 24.75
N ASP A 979 23.71 51.22 25.68
CA ASP A 979 25.05 50.62 25.57
C ASP A 979 24.99 49.10 25.66
N ALA A 980 24.07 48.55 26.46
CA ALA A 980 23.83 47.11 26.52
C ALA A 980 23.22 46.61 25.20
N LEU A 981 22.22 47.30 24.66
CA LEU A 981 21.61 46.95 23.37
C LEU A 981 22.61 47.05 22.21
N HIS A 982 23.53 48.03 22.24
CA HIS A 982 24.65 48.11 21.31
C HIS A 982 25.57 46.89 21.42
N ALA A 983 25.99 46.52 22.64
CA ALA A 983 26.82 45.34 22.85
C ALA A 983 26.13 44.05 22.40
N LEU A 984 24.81 43.94 22.62
CA LEU A 984 24.00 42.84 22.12
C LEU A 984 24.00 42.80 20.58
N LEU A 985 23.80 43.94 19.92
CA LEU A 985 23.84 44.05 18.45
C LEU A 985 25.22 43.71 17.87
N GLU A 986 26.30 44.09 18.55
CA GLU A 986 27.67 43.76 18.12
C GLU A 986 28.00 42.27 18.23
N ALA A 987 27.30 41.53 19.10
CA ALA A 987 27.48 40.09 19.26
C ALA A 987 26.75 39.24 18.20
N GLN A 988 25.98 39.86 17.30
CA GLN A 988 25.20 39.15 16.29
C GLN A 988 26.05 38.76 15.07
N HIS A 989 25.59 37.75 14.32
CA HIS A 989 26.20 37.31 13.05
C HIS A 989 25.87 38.25 11.87
N TYR A 990 25.34 39.44 12.16
CA TYR A 990 25.04 40.46 11.16
C TYR A 990 25.35 41.86 11.69
N ARG A 991 25.56 42.78 10.76
CA ARG A 991 25.78 44.20 11.04
C ARG A 991 24.76 45.04 10.29
N LEU A 992 23.93 45.78 11.01
CA LEU A 992 22.94 46.68 10.42
C LEU A 992 23.61 47.99 9.98
N ALA A 993 23.38 48.39 8.73
CA ALA A 993 24.00 49.57 8.14
C ALA A 993 22.98 50.45 7.41
N PHE A 994 23.37 51.70 7.13
CA PHE A 994 22.56 52.64 6.37
C PHE A 994 22.42 52.16 4.92
N TRP A 995 21.21 52.14 4.37
CA TRP A 995 20.95 51.56 3.05
C TRP A 995 21.82 52.10 1.90
N ARG A 996 22.36 53.32 2.04
CA ARG A 996 23.22 53.96 1.04
C ARG A 996 24.65 53.43 0.97
N VAL A 997 25.14 52.68 1.97
CA VAL A 997 26.49 52.09 1.93
C VAL A 997 26.54 50.75 1.17
N ALA A 998 25.39 50.30 0.65
CA ALA A 998 25.22 49.00 0.00
C ALA A 998 26.19 48.74 -1.17
N SER A 999 26.54 49.77 -1.94
CA SER A 999 27.40 49.62 -3.13
C SER A 999 28.87 49.34 -2.82
N ASP A 1000 29.34 49.70 -1.63
CA ASP A 1000 30.77 49.67 -1.29
C ASP A 1000 31.13 48.61 -0.24
N GLU A 1001 30.17 48.18 0.60
CA GLU A 1001 30.46 47.39 1.81
C GLU A 1001 29.75 46.02 1.89
N ILE A 1002 28.79 45.71 1.00
CA ILE A 1002 28.08 44.41 1.04
C ILE A 1002 29.04 43.23 0.81
N ASN A 1003 28.98 42.24 1.69
CA ASN A 1003 29.82 41.04 1.65
C ASN A 1003 29.07 39.77 1.21
N TYR A 1004 27.98 39.89 0.46
CA TYR A 1004 27.36 38.76 -0.23
C TYR A 1004 27.04 39.15 -1.67
N ARG A 1005 27.04 38.17 -2.57
CA ARG A 1005 26.74 38.42 -3.97
C ARG A 1005 25.25 38.69 -4.14
N ARG A 1006 24.93 39.83 -4.74
CA ARG A 1006 23.56 40.23 -5.09
C ARG A 1006 23.19 39.72 -6.48
N PHE A 1007 21.90 39.53 -6.71
CA PHE A 1007 21.37 39.40 -8.07
C PHE A 1007 21.23 40.80 -8.67
N PHE A 1008 22.08 41.14 -9.64
CA PHE A 1008 22.32 42.51 -10.08
C PHE A 1008 22.70 43.44 -8.90
N ASP A 1009 22.19 44.67 -8.88
CA ASP A 1009 22.39 45.65 -7.81
C ASP A 1009 21.20 45.69 -6.81
N VAL A 1010 20.39 44.62 -6.75
CA VAL A 1010 19.20 44.55 -5.90
C VAL A 1010 19.56 44.00 -4.53
N ASN A 1011 19.52 44.86 -3.49
CA ASN A 1011 19.83 44.48 -2.11
C ASN A 1011 18.84 43.46 -1.51
N GLU A 1012 17.68 43.30 -2.12
CA GLU A 1012 16.63 42.39 -1.67
C GLU A 1012 16.85 40.94 -2.11
N LEU A 1013 17.82 40.68 -2.98
CA LEU A 1013 18.02 39.38 -3.62
C LEU A 1013 19.47 38.88 -3.43
N ALA A 1014 19.66 37.88 -2.56
CA ALA A 1014 20.98 37.25 -2.37
C ALA A 1014 21.14 36.07 -3.33
N ALA A 1015 22.33 35.96 -3.93
CA ALA A 1015 22.63 34.91 -4.88
C ALA A 1015 22.81 33.54 -4.21
N LEU A 1016 22.33 32.51 -4.88
CA LEU A 1016 22.44 31.10 -4.51
C LEU A 1016 23.61 30.42 -5.23
N ARG A 1017 24.23 29.47 -4.54
CA ARG A 1017 25.34 28.66 -5.03
C ARG A 1017 24.86 27.40 -5.73
N MET A 1018 24.24 27.58 -6.89
CA MET A 1018 23.64 26.50 -7.69
C MET A 1018 24.63 25.45 -8.18
N GLU A 1019 25.95 25.73 -8.13
CA GLU A 1019 26.99 24.75 -8.40
C GLU A 1019 27.05 23.63 -7.36
N LEU A 1020 26.48 23.84 -6.16
CA LEU A 1020 26.44 22.83 -5.11
C LEU A 1020 25.22 21.90 -5.29
N PRO A 1021 25.40 20.57 -5.35
CA PRO A 1021 24.31 19.61 -5.54
C PRO A 1021 23.18 19.75 -4.50
N GLU A 1022 23.52 20.02 -3.24
CA GLU A 1022 22.56 20.20 -2.16
C GLU A 1022 21.66 21.44 -2.34
N VAL A 1023 22.22 22.53 -2.88
CA VAL A 1023 21.47 23.78 -3.18
C VAL A 1023 20.59 23.58 -4.40
N PHE A 1024 21.11 22.91 -5.43
CA PHE A 1024 20.33 22.54 -6.60
C PHE A 1024 19.10 21.71 -6.22
N GLU A 1025 19.29 20.65 -5.42
CA GLU A 1025 18.20 19.77 -5.03
C GLU A 1025 17.16 20.49 -4.18
N ALA A 1026 17.60 21.33 -3.22
CA ALA A 1026 16.70 22.10 -2.36
C ALA A 1026 15.86 23.15 -3.11
N THR A 1027 16.37 23.68 -4.23
CA THR A 1027 15.70 24.75 -4.99
C THR A 1027 14.88 24.23 -6.17
N GLN A 1028 15.32 23.14 -6.82
CA GLN A 1028 14.69 22.59 -8.01
C GLN A 1028 13.83 21.35 -7.72
N GLY A 1029 13.97 20.75 -6.54
CA GLY A 1029 13.33 19.47 -6.19
C GLY A 1029 11.82 19.48 -6.36
N LEU A 1030 11.12 20.52 -5.88
CA LEU A 1030 9.68 20.66 -6.05
C LEU A 1030 9.29 20.68 -7.53
N ALA A 1031 9.92 21.52 -8.34
CA ALA A 1031 9.58 21.65 -9.77
C ALA A 1031 9.81 20.33 -10.53
N LEU A 1032 10.90 19.63 -10.22
CA LEU A 1032 11.21 18.33 -10.80
C LEU A 1032 10.24 17.23 -10.34
N ASP A 1033 9.78 17.26 -9.08
CA ASP A 1033 8.76 16.36 -8.56
C ASP A 1033 7.41 16.58 -9.26
N LEU A 1034 7.01 17.84 -9.47
CA LEU A 1034 5.79 18.17 -10.22
C LEU A 1034 5.90 17.73 -11.68
N ALA A 1035 7.08 17.87 -12.29
CA ALA A 1035 7.31 17.38 -13.64
C ALA A 1035 7.22 15.85 -13.71
N ALA A 1036 7.87 15.14 -12.79
CA ALA A 1036 7.83 13.67 -12.74
C ALA A 1036 6.44 13.11 -12.46
N ARG A 1037 5.57 13.86 -11.77
CA ARG A 1037 4.15 13.53 -11.58
C ARG A 1037 3.30 13.75 -12.84
N GLY A 1038 3.85 14.34 -13.90
CA GLY A 1038 3.11 14.74 -15.09
C GLY A 1038 2.19 15.94 -14.86
N TRP A 1039 2.43 16.71 -13.81
CA TRP A 1039 1.68 17.93 -13.51
C TRP A 1039 2.28 19.13 -14.23
N VAL A 1040 3.59 19.10 -14.49
CA VAL A 1040 4.33 20.10 -15.26
C VAL A 1040 5.00 19.39 -16.43
N ASP A 1041 4.83 19.88 -17.64
CA ASP A 1041 5.36 19.24 -18.84
C ASP A 1041 6.75 19.77 -19.22
N GLY A 1042 7.14 20.92 -18.67
CA GLY A 1042 8.46 21.50 -18.90
C GLY A 1042 8.78 22.71 -18.04
N LEU A 1043 10.03 23.16 -18.13
CA LEU A 1043 10.56 24.28 -17.36
C LEU A 1043 11.11 25.35 -18.30
N ARG A 1044 10.92 26.61 -17.91
CA ARG A 1044 11.65 27.74 -18.46
C ARG A 1044 12.60 28.24 -17.38
N ILE A 1045 13.88 28.29 -17.71
CA ILE A 1045 14.93 28.74 -16.80
C ILE A 1045 15.35 30.13 -17.20
N ASP A 1046 15.15 31.07 -16.28
CA ASP A 1046 15.42 32.46 -16.48
C ASP A 1046 16.79 32.88 -15.88
N HIS A 1047 17.44 33.85 -16.52
CA HIS A 1047 18.80 34.34 -16.25
C HIS A 1047 19.86 33.24 -16.07
N PRO A 1048 19.94 32.24 -16.96
CA PRO A 1048 20.94 31.19 -16.81
C PRO A 1048 22.38 31.71 -16.92
N ASP A 1049 22.59 32.87 -17.51
CA ASP A 1049 23.86 33.61 -17.56
C ASP A 1049 24.36 34.06 -16.17
N GLY A 1050 23.46 34.19 -15.19
CA GLY A 1050 23.81 34.43 -13.80
C GLY A 1050 24.45 33.22 -13.09
N MET A 1051 24.43 32.03 -13.68
CA MET A 1051 24.99 30.83 -13.06
C MET A 1051 26.51 30.70 -13.29
N ARG A 1052 27.20 30.07 -12.34
CA ARG A 1052 28.64 29.77 -12.47
C ARG A 1052 28.93 28.82 -13.64
N ASP A 1053 28.13 27.77 -13.76
CA ASP A 1053 28.17 26.81 -14.87
C ASP A 1053 26.74 26.45 -15.33
N PRO A 1054 26.21 27.17 -16.33
CA PRO A 1054 24.86 26.91 -16.83
C PRO A 1054 24.72 25.54 -17.50
N ALA A 1055 25.79 25.01 -18.12
CA ALA A 1055 25.76 23.73 -18.81
C ALA A 1055 25.55 22.59 -17.80
N GLU A 1056 26.34 22.59 -16.72
CA GLU A 1056 26.21 21.63 -15.63
C GLU A 1056 24.82 21.71 -14.97
N TYR A 1057 24.28 22.93 -14.78
CA TYR A 1057 22.93 23.10 -14.24
C TYR A 1057 21.85 22.44 -15.11
N PHE A 1058 21.90 22.64 -16.43
CA PHE A 1058 20.93 22.01 -17.34
C PHE A 1058 21.08 20.49 -17.40
N GLU A 1059 22.31 19.97 -17.30
CA GLU A 1059 22.54 18.53 -17.15
C GLU A 1059 21.90 18.01 -15.87
N ARG A 1060 22.12 18.68 -14.74
CA ARG A 1060 21.50 18.31 -13.45
C ARG A 1060 19.98 18.36 -13.49
N LEU A 1061 19.36 19.29 -14.22
CA LEU A 1061 17.90 19.33 -14.43
C LEU A 1061 17.41 18.08 -15.17
N GLN A 1062 18.06 17.74 -16.29
CA GLN A 1062 17.67 16.56 -17.05
C GLN A 1062 17.92 15.28 -16.26
N ASP A 1063 19.04 15.18 -15.55
CA ASP A 1063 19.37 14.04 -14.68
C ASP A 1063 18.41 13.93 -13.49
N GLY A 1064 18.09 15.06 -12.87
CA GLY A 1064 17.15 15.14 -11.75
C GLY A 1064 15.77 14.64 -12.15
N TYR A 1065 15.27 15.04 -13.32
CA TYR A 1065 14.02 14.53 -13.88
C TYR A 1065 14.12 13.04 -14.25
N ALA A 1066 15.18 12.66 -14.98
CA ALA A 1066 15.42 11.28 -15.42
C ALA A 1066 15.44 10.29 -14.25
N ARG A 1067 16.12 10.63 -13.16
CA ARG A 1067 16.12 9.87 -11.90
C ARG A 1067 14.71 9.70 -11.33
N ARG A 1068 13.93 10.78 -11.26
CA ARG A 1068 12.57 10.77 -10.70
C ARG A 1068 11.57 9.96 -11.51
N VAL A 1069 11.75 9.88 -12.83
CA VAL A 1069 10.89 9.08 -13.73
C VAL A 1069 11.46 7.69 -14.05
N GLY A 1070 12.56 7.28 -13.38
CA GLY A 1070 13.15 5.95 -13.57
C GLY A 1070 13.73 5.70 -14.97
N ARG A 1071 14.04 6.76 -15.73
CA ARG A 1071 14.57 6.68 -17.09
C ARG A 1071 16.09 6.90 -17.06
N PRO A 1072 16.93 5.94 -17.47
CA PRO A 1072 18.35 6.21 -17.67
C PRO A 1072 18.53 7.20 -18.84
N ARG A 1073 19.41 8.19 -18.66
CA ARG A 1073 19.82 9.14 -19.72
C ARG A 1073 20.43 8.36 -20.89
N ALA A 1074 19.93 8.58 -22.09
CA ALA A 1074 20.65 8.17 -23.29
C ALA A 1074 21.93 9.01 -23.43
N GLY A 1075 22.92 8.46 -24.13
CA GLY A 1075 24.09 9.24 -24.58
C GLY A 1075 23.68 10.34 -25.57
N ALA A 1076 24.67 11.10 -26.05
CA ALA A 1076 24.41 12.10 -27.09
C ALA A 1076 23.81 11.45 -28.36
N ASP A 1077 22.91 12.15 -29.03
CA ASP A 1077 22.33 11.69 -30.30
C ASP A 1077 23.37 11.70 -31.43
N ALA A 1078 22.97 11.24 -32.63
CA ALA A 1078 23.86 11.18 -33.80
C ALA A 1078 24.41 12.55 -34.24
N GLN A 1079 23.87 13.65 -33.72
CA GLN A 1079 24.33 15.03 -33.95
C GLN A 1079 25.15 15.57 -32.76
N GLY A 1080 25.46 14.75 -31.76
CA GLY A 1080 26.22 15.15 -30.58
C GLY A 1080 25.40 15.89 -29.52
N ARG A 1081 24.07 15.94 -29.64
CA ARG A 1081 23.21 16.67 -28.69
C ARG A 1081 22.88 15.80 -27.47
N PRO A 1082 22.90 16.36 -26.25
CA PRO A 1082 22.56 15.61 -25.03
C PRO A 1082 21.11 15.13 -25.02
N ASP A 1083 20.84 14.05 -24.27
CA ASP A 1083 19.48 13.56 -24.04
C ASP A 1083 18.65 14.55 -23.20
N ARG A 1084 17.40 14.77 -23.61
CA ARG A 1084 16.52 15.82 -23.07
C ARG A 1084 15.13 15.27 -22.73
N PRO A 1085 15.03 14.42 -21.68
CA PRO A 1085 13.77 13.81 -21.26
C PRO A 1085 12.70 14.79 -20.76
N LEU A 1086 13.10 15.95 -20.23
CA LEU A 1086 12.21 17.04 -19.83
C LEU A 1086 12.29 18.20 -20.83
N TYR A 1087 11.13 18.77 -21.21
CA TYR A 1087 11.13 19.98 -22.02
C TYR A 1087 11.68 21.15 -21.19
N VAL A 1088 12.81 21.70 -21.61
CA VAL A 1088 13.49 22.80 -20.91
C VAL A 1088 13.89 23.84 -21.93
N VAL A 1089 13.58 25.12 -21.66
CA VAL A 1089 14.03 26.26 -22.47
C VAL A 1089 14.69 27.31 -21.59
N ALA A 1090 15.66 28.03 -22.15
CA ALA A 1090 16.39 29.09 -21.46
C ALA A 1090 15.90 30.47 -21.88
N GLU A 1091 15.66 31.39 -20.95
CA GLU A 1091 15.63 32.81 -21.29
C GLU A 1091 17.07 33.32 -21.45
N LYS A 1092 17.49 33.64 -22.67
CA LYS A 1092 18.79 34.28 -22.88
C LYS A 1092 18.65 35.36 -23.94
N ILE A 1093 18.98 36.60 -23.57
CA ILE A 1093 19.05 37.72 -24.51
C ILE A 1093 20.33 37.56 -25.34
N ALA A 1094 20.23 36.89 -26.48
CA ALA A 1094 21.33 36.76 -27.42
C ALA A 1094 21.43 37.98 -28.35
N ALA A 1095 22.65 38.46 -28.60
CA ALA A 1095 22.90 39.36 -29.71
C ALA A 1095 22.75 38.60 -31.05
N GLY A 1096 22.49 39.27 -32.17
CA GLY A 1096 22.24 38.60 -33.46
C GLY A 1096 23.39 37.74 -34.04
N HIS A 1097 24.53 37.66 -33.35
CA HIS A 1097 25.69 36.81 -33.71
C HIS A 1097 26.01 35.76 -32.62
N GLU A 1098 25.21 35.69 -31.56
CA GLU A 1098 25.40 34.79 -30.45
C GLU A 1098 24.40 33.63 -30.55
N ASP A 1099 24.92 32.42 -30.74
CA ASP A 1099 24.10 31.21 -30.69
C ASP A 1099 24.09 30.62 -29.27
N VAL A 1100 22.98 29.99 -28.90
CA VAL A 1100 22.93 29.23 -27.65
C VAL A 1100 23.77 27.95 -27.80
N PRO A 1101 24.66 27.64 -26.84
CA PRO A 1101 25.54 26.48 -26.96
C PRO A 1101 24.78 25.17 -27.19
N GLU A 1102 25.12 24.44 -28.26
CA GLU A 1102 24.49 23.14 -28.57
C GLU A 1102 24.79 22.06 -27.52
N SER A 1103 25.79 22.28 -26.67
CA SER A 1103 26.13 21.43 -25.53
C SER A 1103 25.14 21.55 -24.36
N TRP A 1104 24.31 22.60 -24.30
CA TRP A 1104 23.32 22.75 -23.23
C TRP A 1104 22.18 21.74 -23.39
N ALA A 1105 21.82 21.07 -22.30
CA ALA A 1105 20.78 20.03 -22.29
C ALA A 1105 19.35 20.60 -22.31
N ILE A 1106 19.07 21.47 -23.28
CA ILE A 1106 17.81 22.21 -23.43
C ILE A 1106 17.24 22.10 -24.85
N HIS A 1107 15.97 22.46 -25.01
CA HIS A 1107 15.22 22.40 -26.26
C HIS A 1107 15.31 23.69 -27.08
N GLY A 1108 15.76 24.78 -26.49
CA GLY A 1108 15.92 26.07 -27.15
C GLY A 1108 15.90 27.24 -26.17
N THR A 1109 15.69 28.42 -26.72
CA THR A 1109 15.58 29.70 -26.01
C THR A 1109 14.17 30.26 -26.17
N THR A 1110 13.73 31.09 -25.23
CA THR A 1110 12.50 31.89 -25.37
C THR A 1110 12.76 33.27 -25.92
#